data_AF-A0A816V6U2-F1
#
_entry.id   AF-A0A816V6U2-F1
#
_cell.length_a   1.000
_cell.length_b   1.000
_cell.length_c   1.000
_cell.angle_alpha   90.00
_cell.angle_beta   90.00
_cell.angle_gamma   90.00
#
_symmetry.space_group_name_H-M   'P 1'
#
loop_
_entity.id
_entity.type
_entity.pdbx_description
1 polymer ?
#
loop_
_entity_poly.entity_id
_entity_poly.type
_entity_poly.pdbx_seq_one_letter_code
_entity_poly.pdbx_strand_id
1 'polypeptide(L)'
;MQIFVKTLTGKTIILEVESSNNKRYKIKHRHKEVKLAVLQFYKVVGTGKVQRLRKECLSVSCGTGTFMASHFDRHYCGKCGTTYVFKLEKMGSEGPKAITIHVTGFKKFLGVSENPTEKIASNLRSYVEKRGLPSGLSLGSCTVLETAGEGAKSQLYQVLESSVAVVSGDKNISGTVVWLHLGVNSGATKFAIERQAMNEAHFRCPDQLGWQPQVTPFTFPLLRNSFSLFKHFMFDFEVKKGFDVVEPDDAGRFVCNYVYYHSLRFAEQKGQKSLFVHVPLFSKINEDTQMQFVVGFVCYLSPNMHKSKVFNELYSPSIFCRTSIISGYARNGMRHMMDRLFILSLIGILMVTAYGVAAKMVYTDLDILEKLENFDIPEDDADDYDTKLFDWPSFTSRSSGKNLVNVDTFGAAGDGVSDDTQAFVSAWNKACGMPKSVLLVPQGRTYLVNATKFNGPCETKLVIQIDGKIVAPDEPSNWDPKFQRIWLEFSKLKGVVFQGNGVIDGSGSKWWAASCKKNKSNPCKSAPTLKPTLTIESSSGVKVTGLTIQNSQQMNFIIARSNSVRVSKVMVSSPGDSPNTDGIHITGSTNVVLQDCKIGTGDDCVSIVNASSNIKMKKIYCGPGHGISIGSLGNNNSTGIVTNVVLDTAFLKETTNGLRIKTYQGGSGYVQDVRFTNVQMQDVSNPILIDQFYCDNPTSCQNQTSAVKISQIMYRNITGTTKSEKAIKFACSDTVPCSHIVLNNVNLEGKDGQVEAYCNSAEGFGYGVIHPSADCLYSHDNKGLDQSHKSEPVLVTEEAETGHDEL
;
A
#
# COMPACT_ATOMS: atom_id res chain seq x y z
N MET A 1 -36.51 -4.19 -65.74
CA MET A 1 -35.91 -2.82 -65.70
C MET A 1 -34.54 -2.91 -66.35
N GLN A 2 -34.20 -2.03 -67.30
CA GLN A 2 -32.89 -2.03 -67.96
C GLN A 2 -32.05 -0.86 -67.45
N ILE A 3 -30.80 -1.13 -67.10
CA ILE A 3 -29.84 -0.13 -66.61
C ILE A 3 -28.66 -0.09 -67.58
N PHE A 4 -28.31 1.11 -68.04
CA PHE A 4 -27.20 1.36 -68.96
C PHE A 4 -26.03 1.99 -68.19
N VAL A 5 -24.86 1.35 -68.25
CA VAL A 5 -23.66 1.87 -67.59
C VAL A 5 -22.56 2.07 -68.61
N LYS A 6 -22.04 3.30 -68.69
CA LYS A 6 -20.92 3.69 -69.56
C LYS A 6 -19.62 3.58 -68.77
N THR A 7 -18.67 2.81 -69.28
CA THR A 7 -17.35 2.65 -68.66
C THR A 7 -16.38 3.73 -69.14
N LEU A 8 -15.33 4.01 -68.36
CA LEU A 8 -14.29 5.01 -68.68
C LEU A 8 -13.50 4.72 -69.96
N THR A 9 -13.61 3.51 -70.51
CA THR A 9 -13.04 3.12 -71.82
C THR A 9 -14.05 3.23 -72.97
N GLY A 10 -15.18 3.88 -72.76
CA GLY A 10 -16.16 4.21 -73.81
C GLY A 10 -17.10 3.08 -74.23
N LYS A 11 -17.06 1.91 -73.58
CA LYS A 11 -18.00 0.81 -73.87
C LYS A 11 -19.22 0.88 -72.95
N THR A 12 -20.40 0.82 -73.55
CA THR A 12 -21.69 0.75 -72.85
C THR A 12 -22.10 -0.71 -72.66
N ILE A 13 -22.43 -1.08 -71.44
CA ILE A 13 -22.94 -2.42 -71.10
C ILE A 13 -24.41 -2.29 -70.69
N ILE A 14 -25.25 -3.17 -71.21
CA ILE A 14 -26.70 -3.21 -70.98
C ILE A 14 -26.98 -4.40 -70.07
N LEU A 15 -27.63 -4.17 -68.94
CA LEU A 15 -28.07 -5.22 -68.04
C LEU A 15 -29.60 -5.24 -67.98
N GLU A 16 -30.17 -6.39 -68.36
CA GLU A 16 -31.59 -6.69 -68.22
C GLU A 16 -31.87 -7.38 -66.89
N VAL A 17 -32.86 -6.87 -66.15
CA VAL A 17 -33.38 -7.50 -64.94
C VAL A 17 -34.76 -8.07 -65.24
N GLU A 18 -34.85 -9.41 -65.29
CA GLU A 18 -36.10 -10.17 -65.27
C GLU A 18 -36.62 -10.37 -63.84
N SER A 19 -37.94 -10.29 -63.66
CA SER A 19 -38.62 -10.66 -62.42
C SER A 19 -39.18 -12.08 -62.52
N SER A 20 -38.62 -13.03 -61.75
CA SER A 20 -39.18 -14.38 -61.65
C SER A 20 -39.80 -14.64 -60.28
N ASN A 21 -41.11 -14.92 -60.31
CA ASN A 21 -41.95 -15.31 -59.19
C ASN A 21 -41.61 -16.68 -58.59
N ASN A 22 -41.96 -16.79 -57.30
CA ASN A 22 -42.13 -17.99 -56.47
C ASN A 22 -42.31 -19.34 -57.17
N LYS A 23 -41.41 -20.30 -56.90
CA LYS A 23 -41.71 -21.69 -56.51
C LYS A 23 -40.43 -22.42 -56.09
N ARG A 24 -40.37 -22.85 -54.82
CA ARG A 24 -39.25 -23.62 -54.24
C ARG A 24 -39.17 -25.01 -54.87
N TYR A 25 -38.28 -25.17 -55.84
CA TYR A 25 -37.77 -26.48 -56.24
C TYR A 25 -36.79 -26.98 -55.16
N LYS A 26 -37.10 -28.14 -54.55
CA LYS A 26 -36.16 -28.84 -53.66
C LYS A 26 -34.96 -29.29 -54.48
N ILE A 27 -33.84 -28.59 -54.31
CA ILE A 27 -32.53 -29.02 -54.80
C ILE A 27 -32.19 -30.33 -54.08
N LYS A 28 -31.91 -31.41 -54.84
CA LYS A 28 -31.36 -32.65 -54.30
C LYS A 28 -30.09 -32.32 -53.52
N HIS A 29 -30.03 -32.69 -52.24
CA HIS A 29 -28.83 -32.53 -51.41
C HIS A 29 -27.66 -33.26 -52.07
N ARG A 30 -26.72 -32.50 -52.67
CA ARG A 30 -25.37 -33.00 -52.86
C ARG A 30 -24.73 -33.07 -51.48
N HIS A 31 -24.42 -34.27 -51.01
CA HIS A 31 -23.59 -34.44 -49.83
C HIS A 31 -22.23 -33.82 -50.12
N LYS A 32 -22.01 -32.63 -49.57
CA LYS A 32 -20.69 -32.03 -49.48
C LYS A 32 -20.10 -32.57 -48.18
N GLU A 33 -19.07 -33.40 -48.27
CA GLU A 33 -18.29 -33.78 -47.09
C GLU A 33 -17.57 -32.53 -46.57
N VAL A 34 -18.21 -31.84 -45.63
CA VAL A 34 -17.55 -30.79 -44.86
C VAL A 34 -16.94 -31.47 -43.66
N LYS A 35 -15.61 -31.38 -43.51
CA LYS A 35 -14.93 -31.85 -42.29
C LYS A 35 -15.67 -31.27 -41.08
N LEU A 36 -16.10 -32.14 -40.16
CA LEU A 36 -16.85 -31.74 -38.96
C LEU A 36 -16.16 -30.53 -38.32
N ALA A 37 -16.89 -29.41 -38.17
CA ALA A 37 -16.35 -28.20 -37.57
C ALA A 37 -15.80 -28.44 -36.16
N VAL A 38 -16.19 -29.53 -35.49
CA VAL A 38 -15.62 -29.93 -34.20
C VAL A 38 -14.15 -30.33 -34.30
N LEU A 39 -13.69 -30.87 -35.44
CA LEU A 39 -12.32 -31.35 -35.63
C LEU A 39 -11.29 -30.22 -35.63
N GLN A 40 -11.70 -28.97 -35.89
CA GLN A 40 -10.82 -27.80 -35.78
C GLN A 40 -10.38 -27.52 -34.34
N PHE A 41 -11.03 -28.14 -33.35
CA PHE A 41 -10.68 -28.03 -31.94
C PHE A 41 -9.82 -29.21 -31.45
N TYR A 42 -9.29 -30.03 -32.35
CA TYR A 42 -8.44 -31.17 -32.01
C TYR A 42 -7.21 -31.22 -32.92
N LYS A 43 -6.06 -31.58 -32.35
CA LYS A 43 -4.80 -31.77 -33.07
C LYS A 43 -4.27 -33.17 -32.76
N VAL A 44 -3.92 -33.93 -33.78
CA VAL A 44 -3.20 -35.18 -33.60
C VAL A 44 -1.72 -34.84 -33.42
N VAL A 45 -1.15 -35.17 -32.26
CA VAL A 45 0.31 -35.07 -32.04
C VAL A 45 0.97 -36.39 -32.47
N GLY A 46 2.26 -36.34 -32.83
CA GLY A 46 2.97 -37.38 -33.60
C GLY A 46 3.00 -38.82 -33.04
N THR A 47 2.39 -39.07 -31.88
CA THR A 47 2.19 -40.40 -31.28
C THR A 47 0.78 -40.96 -31.51
N GLY A 48 -0.03 -40.36 -32.39
CA GLY A 48 -1.42 -40.75 -32.62
C GLY A 48 -2.40 -40.28 -31.52
N LYS A 49 -1.91 -39.59 -30.49
CA LYS A 49 -2.74 -39.01 -29.43
C LYS A 49 -3.43 -37.75 -29.94
N VAL A 50 -4.75 -37.66 -29.74
CA VAL A 50 -5.57 -36.50 -30.09
C VAL A 50 -5.60 -35.52 -28.92
N GLN A 51 -5.01 -34.34 -29.11
CA GLN A 51 -5.01 -33.25 -28.13
C GLN A 51 -6.11 -32.25 -28.44
N ARG A 52 -6.94 -31.91 -27.45
CA ARG A 52 -8.00 -30.89 -27.57
C ARG A 52 -7.41 -29.48 -27.45
N LEU A 53 -7.76 -28.59 -28.39
CA LEU A 53 -7.24 -27.24 -28.54
C LEU A 53 -8.06 -26.15 -27.82
N ARG A 54 -9.31 -26.43 -27.42
CA ARG A 54 -10.19 -25.48 -26.72
C ARG A 54 -10.80 -26.10 -25.46
N LYS A 55 -10.99 -25.27 -24.43
CA LYS A 55 -11.61 -25.66 -23.16
C LYS A 55 -13.13 -25.78 -23.33
N GLU A 56 -13.71 -26.80 -22.73
CA GLU A 56 -15.17 -26.98 -22.68
C GLU A 56 -15.77 -26.19 -21.51
N CYS A 57 -16.94 -25.61 -21.71
CA CYS A 57 -17.64 -24.88 -20.67
C CYS A 57 -18.26 -25.85 -19.65
N LEU A 58 -17.87 -25.73 -18.37
CA LEU A 58 -18.34 -26.61 -17.29
C LEU A 58 -19.72 -26.22 -16.72
N SER A 59 -20.30 -25.12 -17.21
CA SER A 59 -21.64 -24.70 -16.78
C SER A 59 -22.70 -25.72 -17.20
N VAL A 60 -23.52 -26.16 -16.24
CA VAL A 60 -24.58 -27.16 -16.41
C VAL A 60 -25.57 -26.76 -17.51
N SER A 61 -25.77 -25.45 -17.74
CA SER A 61 -26.67 -24.92 -18.77
C SER A 61 -26.11 -24.97 -20.20
N CYS A 62 -24.81 -25.24 -20.38
CA CYS A 62 -24.19 -25.22 -21.71
C CYS A 62 -24.27 -26.56 -22.45
N GLY A 63 -24.40 -27.68 -21.75
CA GLY A 63 -24.40 -29.02 -22.35
C GLY A 63 -23.04 -29.42 -22.95
N THR A 64 -22.83 -30.72 -23.12
CA THR A 64 -21.59 -31.31 -23.66
C THR A 64 -21.35 -30.83 -25.10
N GLY A 65 -20.11 -30.43 -25.42
CA GLY A 65 -19.71 -29.92 -26.73
C GLY A 65 -19.70 -28.39 -26.88
N THR A 66 -19.99 -27.62 -25.82
CA THR A 66 -19.86 -26.15 -25.85
C THR A 66 -18.44 -25.72 -25.50
N PHE A 67 -17.68 -25.28 -26.51
CA PHE A 67 -16.29 -24.83 -26.32
C PHE A 67 -16.21 -23.32 -26.05
N MET A 68 -15.35 -22.94 -25.10
CA MET A 68 -15.06 -21.55 -24.76
C MET A 68 -14.13 -20.92 -25.80
N ALA A 69 -14.36 -19.65 -26.11
CA ALA A 69 -13.43 -18.83 -26.89
C ALA A 69 -12.18 -18.54 -26.07
N SER A 70 -10.99 -18.77 -26.66
CA SER A 70 -9.72 -18.34 -26.07
C SER A 70 -9.43 -16.90 -26.47
N HIS A 71 -9.28 -16.03 -25.48
CA HIS A 71 -8.67 -14.71 -25.59
C HIS A 71 -7.30 -14.72 -24.92
N PHE A 72 -6.48 -13.69 -25.13
CA PHE A 72 -5.12 -13.61 -24.61
C PHE A 72 -5.04 -13.62 -23.07
N ASP A 73 -6.07 -13.09 -22.41
CA ASP A 73 -6.16 -12.90 -20.96
C ASP A 73 -7.29 -13.72 -20.32
N ARG A 74 -8.09 -14.46 -21.10
CA ARG A 74 -9.23 -15.22 -20.57
C ARG A 74 -9.77 -16.29 -21.53
N HIS A 75 -10.50 -17.25 -20.99
CA HIS A 75 -11.48 -18.03 -21.74
C HIS A 75 -12.89 -17.50 -21.50
N TYR A 76 -13.67 -17.33 -22.56
CA TYR A 76 -15.04 -16.81 -22.50
C TYR A 76 -16.05 -17.79 -23.11
N CYS A 77 -17.10 -18.16 -22.39
CA CYS A 77 -18.20 -18.94 -22.95
C CYS A 77 -19.23 -18.01 -23.57
N GLY A 78 -19.34 -18.02 -24.91
CA GLY A 78 -20.34 -17.22 -25.63
C GLY A 78 -21.80 -17.60 -25.36
N LYS A 79 -22.06 -18.74 -24.72
CA LYS A 79 -23.42 -19.24 -24.44
C LYS A 79 -23.94 -18.86 -23.05
N CYS A 80 -23.12 -18.95 -22.01
CA CYS A 80 -23.54 -18.63 -20.61
C CYS A 80 -22.79 -17.44 -19.98
N GLY A 81 -21.84 -16.83 -20.70
CA GLY A 81 -21.09 -15.68 -20.19
C GLY A 81 -19.98 -16.01 -19.17
N THR A 82 -19.82 -17.28 -18.77
CA THR A 82 -18.74 -17.69 -17.84
C THR A 82 -17.37 -17.32 -18.40
N THR A 83 -16.58 -16.63 -17.59
CA THR A 83 -15.24 -16.15 -17.95
C THR A 83 -14.18 -16.70 -16.99
N TYR A 84 -13.13 -17.32 -17.52
CA TYR A 84 -11.93 -17.70 -16.77
C TYR A 84 -10.79 -16.78 -17.17
N VAL A 85 -10.36 -15.86 -16.30
CA VAL A 85 -9.25 -14.95 -16.59
C VAL A 85 -7.91 -15.64 -16.28
N PHE A 86 -6.94 -15.53 -17.18
CA PHE A 86 -5.55 -15.94 -16.95
C PHE A 86 -4.84 -14.86 -16.14
N LYS A 87 -4.22 -15.24 -15.02
CA LYS A 87 -3.29 -14.36 -14.31
C LYS A 87 -2.03 -14.26 -15.20
N LEU A 88 -1.79 -13.09 -15.79
CA LEU A 88 -0.61 -12.83 -16.63
C LEU A 88 0.64 -12.79 -15.74
N GLU A 89 1.38 -13.90 -15.68
CA GLU A 89 2.78 -13.90 -15.26
C GLU A 89 3.63 -13.41 -16.45
N LYS A 90 4.43 -12.36 -16.26
CA LYS A 90 5.40 -11.88 -17.28
C LYS A 90 6.30 -13.04 -17.69
N MET A 91 6.25 -13.47 -18.96
CA MET A 91 7.24 -14.38 -19.55
C MET A 91 8.54 -13.61 -19.82
N GLY A 92 9.33 -13.42 -18.76
CA GLY A 92 10.77 -13.20 -18.87
C GLY A 92 11.50 -14.53 -18.78
N SER A 93 12.53 -14.72 -19.59
CA SER A 93 13.37 -15.91 -19.64
C SER A 93 14.27 -16.01 -18.40
N GLU A 94 13.74 -16.51 -17.28
CA GLU A 94 14.54 -17.05 -16.19
C GLU A 94 13.99 -18.44 -15.85
N GLY A 95 14.83 -19.47 -15.92
CA GLY A 95 14.49 -20.79 -15.40
C GLY A 95 14.19 -20.73 -13.89
N PRO A 96 13.46 -21.71 -13.33
CA PRO A 96 13.10 -21.69 -11.91
C PRO A 96 14.36 -21.61 -11.04
N LYS A 97 14.41 -20.58 -10.17
CA LYS A 97 15.50 -20.38 -9.20
C LYS A 97 15.62 -21.62 -8.31
N ALA A 98 16.81 -22.19 -8.23
CA ALA A 98 17.08 -23.36 -7.40
C ALA A 98 16.82 -23.03 -5.92
N ILE A 99 16.20 -23.95 -5.17
CA ILE A 99 16.00 -23.81 -3.73
C ILE A 99 16.93 -24.77 -2.99
N THR A 100 17.66 -24.26 -2.01
CA THR A 100 18.47 -25.06 -1.09
C THR A 100 17.83 -25.03 0.30
N ILE A 101 17.52 -26.21 0.86
CA ILE A 101 16.96 -26.34 2.21
C ILE A 101 18.00 -26.88 3.18
N HIS A 102 18.27 -26.15 4.25
CA HIS A 102 19.12 -26.58 5.34
C HIS A 102 18.25 -27.00 6.52
N VAL A 103 18.61 -28.11 7.19
CA VAL A 103 17.82 -28.68 8.29
C VAL A 103 18.65 -28.73 9.55
N THR A 104 18.08 -28.34 10.70
CA THR A 104 18.72 -28.56 12.00
C THR A 104 17.85 -29.39 12.93
N GLY A 105 18.50 -30.22 13.75
CA GLY A 105 17.87 -30.88 14.90
C GLY A 105 18.62 -30.54 16.19
N PHE A 106 18.21 -31.13 17.30
CA PHE A 106 18.82 -30.91 18.61
C PHE A 106 19.35 -32.22 19.20
N LYS A 107 20.46 -32.17 19.94
CA LYS A 107 20.94 -33.30 20.74
C LYS A 107 19.93 -33.72 21.82
N LYS A 108 20.14 -34.88 22.45
CA LYS A 108 19.39 -35.32 23.64
C LYS A 108 19.51 -34.29 24.77
N PHE A 109 18.46 -34.11 25.58
CA PHE A 109 18.46 -33.30 26.81
C PHE A 109 17.79 -34.04 27.99
N LEU A 110 17.93 -33.48 29.20
CA LEU A 110 17.46 -34.08 30.45
C LEU A 110 15.97 -34.48 30.39
N GLY A 111 15.69 -35.77 30.62
CA GLY A 111 14.33 -36.33 30.61
C GLY A 111 13.86 -36.93 29.27
N VAL A 112 14.66 -36.85 28.20
CA VAL A 112 14.36 -37.48 26.90
C VAL A 112 15.52 -38.39 26.49
N SER A 113 15.37 -39.70 26.72
CA SER A 113 16.41 -40.70 26.46
C SER A 113 16.74 -40.88 24.97
N GLU A 114 15.78 -40.58 24.09
CA GLU A 114 15.95 -40.52 22.64
C GLU A 114 15.28 -39.26 22.08
N ASN A 115 16.06 -38.29 21.59
CA ASN A 115 15.53 -37.12 20.88
C ASN A 115 15.32 -37.46 19.39
N PRO A 116 14.06 -37.48 18.90
CA PRO A 116 13.76 -37.77 17.51
C PRO A 116 14.48 -36.86 16.51
N THR A 117 14.64 -35.59 16.87
CA THR A 117 15.21 -34.58 15.96
C THR A 117 16.69 -34.81 15.67
N GLU A 118 17.43 -35.39 16.61
CA GLU A 118 18.83 -35.80 16.42
C GLU A 118 18.94 -36.91 15.37
N LYS A 119 18.13 -37.97 15.52
CA LYS A 119 18.10 -39.08 14.56
C LYS A 119 17.62 -38.59 13.18
N ILE A 120 16.57 -37.77 13.14
CA ILE A 120 16.03 -37.25 11.88
C ILE A 120 17.08 -36.39 11.16
N ALA A 121 17.67 -35.39 11.81
CA ALA A 121 18.67 -34.53 11.18
C ALA A 121 19.91 -35.32 10.72
N SER A 122 20.35 -36.32 11.50
CA SER A 122 21.50 -37.16 11.13
C SER A 122 21.23 -38.08 9.94
N ASN A 123 20.02 -38.63 9.85
CA ASN A 123 19.66 -39.64 8.85
C ASN A 123 19.00 -39.05 7.58
N LEU A 124 18.55 -37.80 7.61
CA LEU A 124 17.77 -37.18 6.54
C LEU A 124 18.50 -37.22 5.19
N ARG A 125 19.81 -36.96 5.17
CA ARG A 125 20.60 -36.99 3.92
C ARG A 125 20.58 -38.37 3.28
N SER A 126 20.91 -39.42 4.03
CA SER A 126 20.87 -40.82 3.55
C SER A 126 19.46 -41.22 3.11
N TYR A 127 18.43 -40.75 3.83
CA TYR A 127 17.03 -41.01 3.49
C TYR A 127 16.61 -40.34 2.17
N VAL A 128 17.04 -39.11 1.95
CA VAL A 128 16.77 -38.34 0.73
C VAL A 128 17.55 -38.89 -0.46
N GLU A 129 18.81 -39.29 -0.30
CA GLU A 129 19.63 -39.90 -1.35
C GLU A 129 19.00 -41.19 -1.91
N LYS A 130 18.33 -41.97 -1.07
CA LYS A 130 17.62 -43.20 -1.49
C LYS A 130 16.32 -42.93 -2.26
N ARG A 131 15.69 -41.76 -2.10
CA ARG A 131 14.34 -41.48 -2.62
C ARG A 131 14.30 -40.36 -3.68
N GLY A 132 15.35 -39.54 -3.75
CA GLY A 132 15.46 -38.41 -4.66
C GLY A 132 14.67 -37.17 -4.22
N LEU A 133 15.11 -35.99 -4.66
CA LEU A 133 14.38 -34.73 -4.55
C LEU A 133 13.86 -34.28 -5.92
N PRO A 134 12.75 -33.51 -5.97
CA PRO A 134 12.29 -32.87 -7.20
C PRO A 134 13.35 -31.97 -7.85
N SER A 135 13.31 -31.84 -9.18
CA SER A 135 14.20 -30.96 -9.94
C SER A 135 14.08 -29.50 -9.48
N GLY A 136 15.21 -28.88 -9.15
CA GLY A 136 15.28 -27.49 -8.65
C GLY A 136 15.26 -27.37 -7.12
N LEU A 137 15.25 -28.50 -6.39
CA LEU A 137 15.36 -28.54 -4.93
C LEU A 137 16.63 -29.31 -4.52
N SER A 138 17.45 -28.73 -3.66
CA SER A 138 18.64 -29.36 -3.07
C SER A 138 18.56 -29.36 -1.55
N LEU A 139 19.08 -30.44 -0.94
CA LEU A 139 19.29 -30.50 0.50
C LEU A 139 20.69 -29.99 0.82
N GLY A 140 20.77 -28.91 1.60
CA GLY A 140 21.99 -28.31 2.10
C GLY A 140 22.55 -29.09 3.29
N SER A 141 22.92 -28.37 4.35
CA SER A 141 23.43 -28.97 5.59
C SER A 141 22.30 -29.60 6.41
N CYS A 142 22.60 -30.73 7.04
CA CYS A 142 21.78 -31.31 8.11
C CYS A 142 22.62 -31.31 9.39
N THR A 143 22.32 -30.42 10.33
CA THR A 143 23.19 -30.17 11.50
C THR A 143 22.45 -30.46 12.80
N VAL A 144 23.10 -31.13 13.73
CA VAL A 144 22.58 -31.32 15.09
C VAL A 144 23.18 -30.25 16.00
N LEU A 145 22.31 -29.42 16.58
CA LEU A 145 22.67 -28.36 17.53
C LEU A 145 22.71 -28.91 18.96
N GLU A 146 23.59 -28.35 19.79
CA GLU A 146 23.57 -28.59 21.23
C GLU A 146 22.24 -28.18 21.86
N THR A 147 21.83 -28.85 22.94
CA THR A 147 20.66 -28.42 23.76
C THR A 147 21.08 -27.56 24.94
N ALA A 148 21.95 -26.60 24.65
CA ALA A 148 22.37 -25.56 25.56
C ALA A 148 22.14 -24.21 24.87
N GLY A 149 21.53 -23.23 25.50
CA GLY A 149 21.14 -21.97 24.87
C GLY A 149 22.32 -21.24 24.22
N GLU A 150 23.21 -20.64 25.02
CA GLU A 150 24.40 -19.95 24.49
C GLU A 150 25.33 -20.89 23.67
N GLY A 151 25.40 -22.17 24.04
CA GLY A 151 26.14 -23.18 23.27
C GLY A 151 25.58 -23.36 21.85
N ALA A 152 24.26 -23.44 21.72
CA ALA A 152 23.56 -23.59 20.45
C ALA A 152 23.63 -22.32 19.59
N LYS A 153 23.68 -21.13 20.20
CA LYS A 153 23.76 -19.86 19.47
C LYS A 153 25.03 -19.73 18.64
N SER A 154 26.19 -20.02 19.24
CA SER A 154 27.47 -19.96 18.51
C SER A 154 27.49 -20.92 17.31
N GLN A 155 27.06 -22.16 17.54
CA GLN A 155 26.94 -23.19 16.51
C GLN A 155 25.90 -22.82 15.45
N LEU A 156 24.77 -22.24 15.86
CA LEU A 156 23.69 -21.80 14.97
C LEU A 156 24.21 -20.71 14.03
N TYR A 157 24.83 -19.65 14.53
CA TYR A 157 25.36 -18.58 13.67
C TYR A 157 26.45 -19.08 12.71
N GLN A 158 27.34 -19.96 13.17
CA GLN A 158 28.33 -20.60 12.30
C GLN A 158 27.67 -21.39 11.16
N VAL A 159 26.59 -22.13 11.47
CA VAL A 159 25.83 -22.91 10.49
C VAL A 159 25.06 -21.98 9.53
N LEU A 160 24.42 -20.93 10.04
CA LEU A 160 23.69 -19.94 9.25
C LEU A 160 24.63 -19.21 8.26
N GLU A 161 25.79 -18.76 8.73
CA GLU A 161 26.81 -18.08 7.91
C GLU A 161 27.42 -18.97 6.84
N SER A 162 27.57 -20.27 7.11
CA SER A 162 28.09 -21.23 6.13
C SER A 162 27.25 -21.29 4.85
N SER A 163 25.94 -21.03 4.94
CA SER A 163 25.04 -20.96 3.78
C SER A 163 25.24 -19.70 2.92
N VAL A 164 25.76 -18.61 3.50
CA VAL A 164 25.99 -17.33 2.81
C VAL A 164 27.27 -17.40 1.98
N ALA A 165 28.30 -18.08 2.48
CA ALA A 165 29.57 -18.27 1.79
C ALA A 165 29.44 -19.11 0.50
N VAL A 166 28.47 -20.01 0.44
CA VAL A 166 28.19 -20.83 -0.76
C VAL A 166 27.56 -19.99 -1.89
N VAL A 167 26.87 -18.89 -1.57
CA VAL A 167 26.22 -18.01 -2.56
C VAL A 167 27.20 -16.99 -3.14
N SER A 168 28.27 -16.63 -2.42
CA SER A 168 29.26 -15.64 -2.87
C SER A 168 30.38 -16.24 -3.75
N GLY A 169 30.55 -17.57 -3.77
CA GLY A 169 31.59 -18.26 -4.56
C GLY A 169 31.25 -18.46 -6.04
N ASP A 170 29.96 -18.59 -6.39
CA ASP A 170 29.51 -18.81 -7.77
C ASP A 170 28.65 -17.63 -8.24
N LYS A 171 29.25 -16.73 -9.03
CA LYS A 171 28.64 -15.49 -9.55
C LYS A 171 27.44 -15.69 -10.51
N ASN A 172 26.79 -16.86 -10.54
CA ASN A 172 25.70 -17.13 -11.48
C ASN A 172 24.53 -18.00 -10.95
N ILE A 173 24.38 -18.22 -9.64
CA ILE A 173 23.23 -18.97 -9.10
C ILE A 173 22.50 -18.14 -8.04
N SER A 174 21.44 -17.41 -8.43
CA SER A 174 20.52 -16.78 -7.48
C SER A 174 19.52 -17.81 -6.91
N GLY A 175 20.01 -18.69 -6.04
CA GLY A 175 19.19 -19.70 -5.35
C GLY A 175 18.48 -19.14 -4.11
N THR A 176 17.27 -19.62 -3.81
CA THR A 176 16.57 -19.30 -2.54
C THR A 176 17.03 -20.24 -1.44
N VAL A 177 17.46 -19.71 -0.29
CA VAL A 177 17.86 -20.51 0.89
C VAL A 177 16.73 -20.55 1.91
N VAL A 178 16.41 -21.75 2.42
CA VAL A 178 15.40 -21.98 3.46
C VAL A 178 15.99 -22.79 4.60
N TRP A 179 15.78 -22.33 5.83
CA TRP A 179 16.12 -23.02 7.08
C TRP A 179 14.89 -23.73 7.66
N LEU A 180 15.04 -25.01 8.00
CA LEU A 180 14.04 -25.82 8.68
C LEU A 180 14.61 -26.36 9.99
N HIS A 181 14.14 -25.83 11.10
CA HIS A 181 14.54 -26.26 12.43
C HIS A 181 13.55 -27.28 12.98
N LEU A 182 14.05 -28.39 13.54
CA LEU A 182 13.25 -29.45 14.14
C LEU A 182 13.47 -29.46 15.66
N GLY A 183 12.40 -29.25 16.43
CA GLY A 183 12.36 -29.40 17.90
C GLY A 183 11.56 -30.64 18.32
N VAL A 184 11.83 -31.20 19.50
CA VAL A 184 10.99 -32.28 20.06
C VAL A 184 10.04 -31.72 21.11
N ASN A 185 8.78 -32.12 21.04
CA ASN A 185 7.80 -31.86 22.09
C ASN A 185 7.31 -33.19 22.68
N SER A 186 7.76 -33.52 23.89
CA SER A 186 7.47 -34.80 24.53
C SER A 186 6.00 -34.99 24.93
N GLY A 187 5.26 -33.88 25.09
CA GLY A 187 3.82 -33.89 25.39
C GLY A 187 2.93 -33.91 24.14
N ALA A 188 3.49 -33.67 22.95
CA ALA A 188 2.72 -33.63 21.72
C ALA A 188 2.35 -35.03 21.23
N THR A 189 1.16 -35.17 20.67
CA THR A 189 0.71 -36.37 19.94
C THR A 189 0.64 -36.13 18.43
N LYS A 190 0.95 -34.91 17.98
CA LYS A 190 0.81 -34.40 16.61
C LYS A 190 2.04 -33.58 16.23
N PHE A 191 2.27 -33.38 14.94
CA PHE A 191 3.30 -32.44 14.47
C PHE A 191 2.83 -31.01 14.73
N ALA A 192 3.76 -30.10 15.03
CA ALA A 192 3.45 -28.70 15.26
C ALA A 192 4.33 -27.83 14.38
N ILE A 193 3.76 -27.00 13.52
CA ILE A 193 4.53 -26.03 12.71
C ILE A 193 4.37 -24.66 13.36
N GLU A 194 5.48 -24.09 13.80
CA GLU A 194 5.47 -22.88 14.62
C GLU A 194 5.28 -21.63 13.78
N ARG A 195 4.22 -20.90 14.08
CA ARG A 195 3.90 -19.66 13.38
C ARG A 195 4.83 -18.52 13.75
N GLN A 196 5.35 -18.52 14.98
CA GLN A 196 6.14 -17.40 15.49
C GLN A 196 7.15 -17.81 16.56
N ALA A 197 8.23 -17.03 16.67
CA ALA A 197 9.15 -17.03 17.81
C ALA A 197 9.05 -15.72 18.59
N MET A 198 9.18 -15.77 19.91
CA MET A 198 9.16 -14.63 20.83
C MET A 198 10.58 -14.16 21.17
N ASN A 199 10.81 -12.84 21.24
CA ASN A 199 12.04 -12.23 21.78
C ASN A 199 12.15 -12.39 23.32
N GLU A 200 12.02 -13.61 23.84
CA GLU A 200 11.99 -13.88 25.28
C GLU A 200 12.69 -15.22 25.61
N ALA A 201 13.66 -15.16 26.51
CA ALA A 201 14.26 -16.33 27.15
C ALA A 201 13.43 -16.72 28.37
N HIS A 202 12.51 -17.67 28.21
CA HIS A 202 11.76 -18.19 29.34
C HIS A 202 11.91 -19.71 29.39
N PHE A 203 12.92 -20.19 30.14
CA PHE A 203 13.19 -21.63 30.23
C PHE A 203 12.53 -22.23 31.47
N ARG A 204 11.59 -23.17 31.26
CA ARG A 204 10.88 -23.84 32.37
C ARG A 204 11.78 -24.74 33.22
N CYS A 205 12.87 -25.23 32.64
CA CYS A 205 13.90 -26.01 33.31
C CYS A 205 15.29 -25.55 32.83
N PRO A 206 16.36 -25.77 33.60
CA PRO A 206 17.72 -25.49 33.14
C PRO A 206 18.05 -26.27 31.87
N ASP A 207 18.83 -25.64 30.99
CA ASP A 207 19.44 -26.34 29.88
C ASP A 207 20.55 -27.30 30.35
N GLN A 208 21.21 -27.98 29.41
CA GLN A 208 22.25 -28.97 29.74
C GLN A 208 23.48 -28.40 30.45
N LEU A 209 23.72 -27.09 30.35
CA LEU A 209 24.79 -26.39 31.04
C LEU A 209 24.29 -25.68 32.31
N GLY A 210 23.04 -25.93 32.72
CA GLY A 210 22.43 -25.35 33.90
C GLY A 210 21.88 -23.94 33.70
N TRP A 211 21.82 -23.42 32.46
CA TRP A 211 21.29 -22.09 32.18
C TRP A 211 19.76 -22.11 32.17
N GLN A 212 19.15 -21.35 33.07
CA GLN A 212 17.69 -21.22 33.20
C GLN A 212 17.29 -19.74 33.26
N PRO A 213 17.32 -19.01 32.14
CA PRO A 213 16.98 -17.59 32.13
C PRO A 213 15.52 -17.38 32.57
N GLN A 214 15.32 -16.41 33.46
CA GLN A 214 14.02 -15.94 33.92
C GLN A 214 13.73 -14.60 33.22
N VAL A 215 12.93 -14.65 32.14
CA VAL A 215 12.40 -13.49 31.38
C VAL A 215 13.47 -12.44 31.08
N THR A 216 14.43 -12.81 30.22
CA THR A 216 15.47 -11.88 29.74
C THR A 216 15.29 -11.66 28.23
N PRO A 217 15.19 -10.41 27.73
CA PRO A 217 15.15 -10.14 26.29
C PRO A 217 16.51 -10.42 25.67
N PHE A 218 16.53 -11.01 24.47
CA PHE A 218 17.79 -11.41 23.82
C PHE A 218 18.52 -10.24 23.13
N THR A 219 17.78 -9.21 22.71
CA THR A 219 18.31 -7.95 22.14
C THR A 219 17.33 -6.80 22.39
N PHE A 220 17.86 -5.59 22.62
CA PHE A 220 17.06 -4.34 22.65
C PHE A 220 16.32 -4.13 21.31
N PRO A 221 15.07 -3.64 21.28
CA PRO A 221 14.28 -3.10 22.40
C PRO A 221 13.42 -4.14 23.14
N LEU A 222 13.09 -3.82 24.39
CA LEU A 222 12.42 -4.63 25.45
C LEU A 222 10.97 -5.09 25.17
N LEU A 223 10.47 -5.08 23.93
CA LEU A 223 9.12 -5.56 23.60
C LEU A 223 9.13 -7.03 23.13
N ARG A 224 8.07 -7.75 23.51
CA ARG A 224 7.78 -9.14 23.13
C ARG A 224 7.41 -9.20 21.65
N ASN A 225 8.41 -9.11 20.77
CA ASN A 225 8.22 -9.20 19.33
C ASN A 225 8.03 -10.66 18.95
N SER A 226 6.89 -10.97 18.32
CA SER A 226 6.69 -12.25 17.63
C SER A 226 7.05 -12.09 16.16
N PHE A 227 7.79 -13.05 15.60
CA PHE A 227 8.29 -12.97 14.23
C PHE A 227 7.69 -14.11 13.41
N SER A 228 6.96 -13.82 12.33
CA SER A 228 6.35 -14.83 11.44
C SER A 228 6.60 -14.48 9.99
N LEU A 229 7.07 -15.45 9.19
CA LEU A 229 7.43 -15.24 7.78
C LEU A 229 6.48 -15.95 6.80
N PHE A 230 5.50 -16.75 7.25
CA PHE A 230 4.65 -17.55 6.36
C PHE A 230 3.23 -17.81 6.89
N LYS A 231 2.23 -17.01 6.48
CA LYS A 231 0.80 -17.27 6.82
C LYS A 231 0.02 -18.13 5.80
N HIS A 232 0.50 -18.31 4.55
CA HIS A 232 -0.35 -18.83 3.45
C HIS A 232 -0.12 -20.29 3.01
N PHE A 233 0.94 -20.97 3.48
CA PHE A 233 1.36 -22.29 2.97
C PHE A 233 0.85 -23.49 3.80
N MET A 234 0.34 -23.27 5.01
CA MET A 234 0.25 -24.36 6.01
C MET A 234 -1.03 -25.20 5.87
N PHE A 235 -2.18 -24.55 5.65
CA PHE A 235 -3.48 -25.21 5.48
C PHE A 235 -3.52 -26.20 4.30
N ASP A 236 -2.75 -25.93 3.24
CA ASP A 236 -2.70 -26.75 2.03
C ASP A 236 -1.89 -28.04 2.22
N PHE A 237 -0.90 -28.04 3.12
CA PHE A 237 -0.06 -29.21 3.41
C PHE A 237 -0.84 -30.26 4.22
N GLU A 238 -1.56 -29.82 5.26
CA GLU A 238 -2.39 -30.67 6.13
C GLU A 238 -3.41 -31.47 5.30
N VAL A 239 -4.16 -30.76 4.44
CA VAL A 239 -5.22 -31.34 3.61
C VAL A 239 -4.68 -32.28 2.53
N LYS A 240 -3.52 -31.98 1.94
CA LYS A 240 -2.96 -32.76 0.81
C LYS A 240 -2.15 -33.98 1.24
N LYS A 241 -1.63 -34.03 2.48
CA LYS A 241 -0.69 -35.07 2.92
C LYS A 241 -1.19 -35.96 4.05
N GLY A 242 -2.33 -35.65 4.67
CA GLY A 242 -2.96 -36.53 5.65
C GLY A 242 -2.17 -36.68 6.95
N PHE A 243 -1.27 -35.75 7.24
CA PHE A 243 -0.60 -35.66 8.54
C PHE A 243 -1.44 -34.81 9.48
N ASP A 244 -1.55 -35.24 10.74
CA ASP A 244 -2.22 -34.49 11.80
C ASP A 244 -1.23 -33.45 12.34
N VAL A 245 -1.42 -32.21 11.89
CA VAL A 245 -0.56 -31.06 12.22
C VAL A 245 -1.39 -30.04 12.99
N VAL A 246 -0.73 -29.34 13.91
CA VAL A 246 -1.29 -28.19 14.62
C VAL A 246 -0.40 -26.98 14.38
N GLU A 247 -0.99 -25.79 14.44
CA GLU A 247 -0.28 -24.53 14.20
C GLU A 247 -0.25 -23.68 15.48
N PRO A 248 0.65 -24.00 16.44
CA PRO A 248 0.79 -23.23 17.66
C PRO A 248 1.50 -21.88 17.42
N ASP A 249 1.15 -20.94 18.28
CA ASP A 249 1.71 -19.58 18.33
C ASP A 249 2.87 -19.48 19.37
N ASP A 250 3.43 -20.60 19.81
CA ASP A 250 4.47 -20.69 20.85
C ASP A 250 5.49 -21.77 20.49
N ALA A 251 6.62 -21.35 19.91
CA ALA A 251 7.77 -22.21 19.57
C ALA A 251 8.51 -22.81 20.78
N GLY A 252 7.91 -22.76 21.96
CA GLY A 252 8.31 -23.55 23.11
C GLY A 252 9.18 -22.77 24.10
N ARG A 253 8.95 -23.02 25.39
CA ARG A 253 9.60 -22.34 26.52
C ARG A 253 10.97 -22.93 26.88
N PHE A 254 11.79 -23.21 25.88
CA PHE A 254 13.13 -23.78 26.02
C PHE A 254 14.02 -23.32 24.84
N VAL A 255 15.10 -24.05 24.52
CA VAL A 255 16.05 -23.70 23.44
C VAL A 255 15.39 -23.54 22.06
N CYS A 256 14.22 -24.16 21.83
CA CYS A 256 13.48 -24.09 20.55
C CYS A 256 13.11 -22.64 20.16
N ASN A 257 12.45 -21.88 21.03
CA ASN A 257 12.10 -20.49 20.77
C ASN A 257 13.34 -19.61 20.57
N TYR A 258 14.40 -19.88 21.34
CA TYR A 258 15.66 -19.15 21.25
C TYR A 258 16.31 -19.31 19.86
N VAL A 259 16.43 -20.55 19.38
CA VAL A 259 16.99 -20.84 18.05
C VAL A 259 16.10 -20.30 16.95
N TYR A 260 14.78 -20.44 17.06
CA TYR A 260 13.86 -19.96 16.03
C TYR A 260 13.92 -18.43 15.89
N TYR A 261 13.94 -17.71 17.02
CA TYR A 261 14.03 -16.25 17.02
C TYR A 261 15.32 -15.75 16.35
N HIS A 262 16.47 -16.30 16.74
CA HIS A 262 17.76 -15.93 16.14
C HIS A 262 17.84 -16.26 14.64
N SER A 263 17.28 -17.41 14.25
CA SER A 263 17.23 -17.82 12.84
C SER A 263 16.32 -16.92 12.00
N LEU A 264 15.15 -16.53 12.51
CA LEU A 264 14.25 -15.60 11.82
C LEU A 264 14.88 -14.22 11.62
N ARG A 265 15.58 -13.70 12.64
CA ARG A 265 16.31 -12.43 12.54
C ARG A 265 17.45 -12.48 11.53
N PHE A 266 18.19 -13.58 11.50
CA PHE A 266 19.23 -13.79 10.48
C PHE A 266 18.63 -13.88 9.07
N ALA A 267 17.52 -14.62 8.94
CA ALA A 267 16.85 -14.82 7.66
C ALA A 267 16.33 -13.50 7.07
N GLU A 268 15.72 -12.64 7.89
CA GLU A 268 15.30 -11.29 7.52
C GLU A 268 16.48 -10.46 6.98
N GLN A 269 17.60 -10.42 7.70
CA GLN A 269 18.78 -9.63 7.32
C GLN A 269 19.43 -10.10 6.01
N LYS A 270 19.31 -11.38 5.68
CA LYS A 270 19.99 -12.00 4.52
C LYS A 270 19.05 -12.36 3.37
N GLY A 271 17.77 -12.02 3.45
CA GLY A 271 16.78 -12.37 2.44
C GLY A 271 16.55 -13.88 2.32
N GLN A 272 16.77 -14.63 3.40
CA GLN A 272 16.52 -16.07 3.49
C GLN A 272 15.17 -16.34 4.16
N LYS A 273 14.78 -17.61 4.27
CA LYS A 273 13.55 -18.05 4.94
C LYS A 273 13.88 -18.98 6.10
N SER A 274 13.10 -18.95 7.17
CA SER A 274 13.27 -19.84 8.32
C SER A 274 11.91 -20.35 8.82
N LEU A 275 11.87 -21.63 9.20
CA LEU A 275 10.70 -22.37 9.67
C LEU A 275 11.09 -23.24 10.86
N PHE A 276 10.14 -23.52 11.75
CA PHE A 276 10.36 -24.39 12.89
C PHE A 276 9.22 -25.40 13.05
N VAL A 277 9.57 -26.67 13.31
CA VAL A 277 8.62 -27.76 13.46
C VAL A 277 8.93 -28.57 14.72
N HIS A 278 7.93 -28.71 15.60
CA HIS A 278 7.97 -29.66 16.69
C HIS A 278 7.46 -31.04 16.27
N VAL A 279 8.23 -32.07 16.61
CA VAL A 279 7.87 -33.48 16.41
C VAL A 279 7.62 -34.18 17.75
N PRO A 280 6.65 -35.12 17.83
CA PRO A 280 6.45 -35.97 19.01
C PRO A 280 7.60 -36.95 19.28
N LEU A 281 7.59 -37.62 20.43
CA LEU A 281 8.48 -38.78 20.67
C LEU A 281 8.19 -39.94 19.71
N PHE A 282 9.18 -40.80 19.46
CA PHE A 282 9.00 -42.01 18.64
C PHE A 282 7.98 -43.01 19.21
N SER A 283 7.71 -42.94 20.51
CA SER A 283 6.65 -43.71 21.17
C SER A 283 5.24 -43.24 20.80
N LYS A 284 5.09 -42.03 20.24
CA LYS A 284 3.81 -41.46 19.78
C LYS A 284 3.67 -41.53 18.27
N ILE A 285 4.70 -41.12 17.53
CA ILE A 285 4.77 -41.22 16.08
C ILE A 285 6.11 -41.86 15.73
N ASN A 286 6.12 -43.03 15.10
CA ASN A 286 7.35 -43.77 14.83
C ASN A 286 8.32 -43.02 13.88
N GLU A 287 9.59 -43.44 13.88
CA GLU A 287 10.68 -42.80 13.13
C GLU A 287 10.39 -42.68 11.63
N ASP A 288 9.86 -43.74 11.01
CA ASP A 288 9.56 -43.74 9.59
C ASP A 288 8.49 -42.71 9.21
N THR A 289 7.42 -42.59 10.00
CA THR A 289 6.37 -41.60 9.77
C THR A 289 6.89 -40.17 9.95
N GLN A 290 7.74 -39.92 10.96
CA GLN A 290 8.34 -38.60 11.15
C GLN A 290 9.30 -38.22 10.02
N MET A 291 10.11 -39.17 9.54
CA MET A 291 11.01 -38.94 8.41
C MET A 291 10.23 -38.68 7.11
N GLN A 292 9.14 -39.41 6.87
CA GLN A 292 8.23 -39.15 5.75
C GLN A 292 7.59 -37.77 5.81
N PHE A 293 7.18 -37.34 7.01
CA PHE A 293 6.66 -36.00 7.23
C PHE A 293 7.69 -34.93 6.85
N VAL A 294 8.93 -35.03 7.37
CA VAL A 294 9.99 -34.04 7.11
C VAL A 294 10.34 -33.97 5.62
N VAL A 295 10.50 -35.11 4.95
CA VAL A 295 10.75 -35.12 3.49
C VAL A 295 9.56 -34.60 2.69
N GLY A 296 8.33 -34.96 3.11
CA GLY A 296 7.11 -34.44 2.51
C GLY A 296 7.01 -32.93 2.63
N PHE A 297 7.40 -32.39 3.78
CA PHE A 297 7.43 -30.96 4.07
C PHE A 297 8.53 -30.24 3.28
N VAL A 298 9.75 -30.78 3.25
CA VAL A 298 10.87 -30.29 2.41
C VAL A 298 10.47 -30.23 0.94
N CYS A 299 9.83 -31.29 0.41
CA CYS A 299 9.34 -31.30 -0.96
C CYS A 299 8.25 -30.26 -1.20
N TYR A 300 7.31 -30.12 -0.25
CA TYR A 300 6.19 -29.17 -0.34
C TYR A 300 6.65 -27.71 -0.51
N LEU A 301 7.81 -27.36 0.06
CA LEU A 301 8.41 -26.03 -0.06
C LEU A 301 8.95 -25.71 -1.48
N SER A 302 8.84 -26.64 -2.45
CA SER A 302 9.23 -26.43 -3.84
C SER A 302 8.22 -25.55 -4.62
N PRO A 303 8.68 -24.58 -5.45
CA PRO A 303 7.79 -23.69 -6.23
C PRO A 303 6.88 -24.43 -7.22
N ASN A 304 7.31 -25.62 -7.66
CA ASN A 304 6.60 -26.40 -8.68
C ASN A 304 5.52 -27.33 -8.09
N MET A 305 5.45 -27.50 -6.75
CA MET A 305 4.49 -28.44 -6.14
C MET A 305 3.04 -27.95 -6.15
N HIS A 306 2.78 -26.66 -6.31
CA HIS A 306 1.41 -26.15 -6.48
C HIS A 306 0.81 -26.40 -7.88
N LYS A 307 1.60 -26.87 -8.87
CA LYS A 307 1.17 -26.98 -10.29
C LYS A 307 1.32 -28.39 -10.91
N SER A 308 1.78 -29.44 -10.20
CA SER A 308 2.04 -30.77 -10.81
C SER A 308 0.98 -31.84 -10.49
N LYS A 309 0.45 -32.49 -11.54
CA LYS A 309 -0.36 -33.72 -11.49
C LYS A 309 0.47 -35.01 -11.26
N VAL A 310 1.80 -34.91 -11.17
CA VAL A 310 2.72 -36.07 -11.18
C VAL A 310 2.98 -36.65 -9.78
N PHE A 311 2.48 -36.03 -8.70
CA PHE A 311 2.82 -36.47 -7.35
C PHE A 311 1.96 -37.64 -6.80
N ASN A 312 0.80 -37.93 -7.40
CA ASN A 312 -0.07 -39.02 -6.90
C ASN A 312 0.50 -40.43 -7.16
N GLU A 313 1.57 -40.58 -7.95
CA GLU A 313 2.15 -41.88 -8.28
C GLU A 313 3.31 -42.30 -7.36
N LEU A 314 3.94 -41.36 -6.62
CA LEU A 314 5.15 -41.68 -5.83
C LEU A 314 4.87 -42.02 -4.36
N TYR A 315 3.68 -41.70 -3.82
CA TYR A 315 3.33 -41.97 -2.42
C TYR A 315 1.82 -42.21 -2.26
N SER A 316 1.38 -43.42 -2.62
CA SER A 316 0.06 -43.95 -2.26
C SER A 316 0.23 -45.06 -1.21
N PRO A 317 -0.41 -45.00 -0.03
CA PRO A 317 -0.33 -46.06 0.98
C PRO A 317 -1.25 -47.25 0.68
N SER A 318 -1.43 -47.65 -0.59
CA SER A 318 -2.42 -48.66 -0.98
C SER A 318 -2.01 -49.57 -2.13
N ILE A 319 -0.73 -49.97 -2.17
CA ILE A 319 -0.36 -51.30 -2.67
C ILE A 319 0.26 -52.04 -1.48
N PHE A 320 -0.57 -52.75 -0.71
CA PHE A 320 -0.27 -54.10 -0.23
C PHE A 320 -1.53 -54.75 0.37
N CYS A 321 -2.04 -55.72 -0.40
CA CYS A 321 -2.90 -56.87 -0.12
C CYS A 321 -3.96 -56.88 1.00
N ARG A 322 -5.18 -57.20 0.54
CA ARG A 322 -6.25 -57.90 1.26
C ARG A 322 -5.78 -59.24 1.84
N THR A 323 -6.20 -59.56 3.07
CA THR A 323 -6.92 -60.82 3.39
C THR A 323 -7.69 -60.70 4.71
N SER A 324 -8.78 -61.46 4.77
CA SER A 324 -9.92 -61.47 5.71
C SER A 324 -9.61 -61.90 7.16
N ILE A 325 -10.49 -61.54 8.12
CA ILE A 325 -11.19 -62.40 9.15
C ILE A 325 -11.63 -61.61 10.42
N ILE A 326 -12.97 -61.43 10.57
CA ILE A 326 -13.91 -61.66 11.70
C ILE A 326 -13.65 -61.19 13.17
N SER A 327 -14.69 -60.51 13.75
CA SER A 327 -15.21 -60.43 15.16
C SER A 327 -14.34 -59.75 16.24
N GLY A 328 -14.82 -59.01 17.26
CA GLY A 328 -16.12 -58.71 17.87
C GLY A 328 -15.90 -58.27 19.36
N TYR A 329 -16.95 -57.78 20.05
CA TYR A 329 -17.09 -57.35 21.47
C TYR A 329 -16.78 -55.87 21.84
N ALA A 330 -17.32 -55.26 22.91
CA ALA A 330 -18.69 -54.98 23.38
C ALA A 330 -18.60 -54.11 24.69
N ARG A 331 -19.44 -53.07 24.79
CA ARG A 331 -20.20 -52.50 25.95
C ARG A 331 -19.59 -52.02 27.31
N ASN A 332 -20.26 -50.94 27.81
CA ASN A 332 -20.58 -50.46 29.18
C ASN A 332 -19.57 -49.53 29.91
N GLY A 333 -19.95 -48.49 30.67
CA GLY A 333 -21.27 -47.97 31.11
C GLY A 333 -21.21 -46.71 32.01
N MET A 334 -22.39 -46.07 32.20
CA MET A 334 -22.95 -45.19 33.29
C MET A 334 -22.06 -44.24 34.12
N ARG A 335 -22.33 -42.92 34.24
CA ARG A 335 -23.48 -42.15 34.82
C ARG A 335 -23.44 -42.04 36.36
N HIS A 336 -23.01 -40.89 36.89
CA HIS A 336 -23.64 -40.07 37.96
C HIS A 336 -22.67 -38.96 38.43
N MET A 337 -23.13 -37.69 38.42
CA MET A 337 -22.97 -36.68 39.48
C MET A 337 -23.22 -35.26 38.93
N MET A 338 -24.47 -34.98 38.53
CA MET A 338 -24.98 -33.60 38.41
C MET A 338 -25.65 -33.28 39.75
N ASP A 339 -25.11 -32.29 40.47
CA ASP A 339 -25.81 -31.42 41.45
C ASP A 339 -24.86 -30.57 42.32
N ARG A 340 -23.64 -30.26 41.84
CA ARG A 340 -22.74 -29.27 42.49
C ARG A 340 -22.09 -28.26 41.53
N LEU A 341 -22.58 -28.16 40.29
CA LEU A 341 -21.95 -27.35 39.24
C LEU A 341 -22.67 -26.04 38.89
N PHE A 342 -23.81 -25.74 39.52
CA PHE A 342 -24.61 -24.59 39.11
C PHE A 342 -24.25 -23.25 39.77
N ILE A 343 -23.48 -23.24 40.87
CA ILE A 343 -23.11 -22.00 41.58
C ILE A 343 -21.69 -21.51 41.23
N LEU A 344 -20.79 -22.39 40.74
CA LEU A 344 -19.46 -22.00 40.25
C LEU A 344 -19.46 -21.46 38.80
N SER A 345 -20.56 -21.71 38.06
CA SER A 345 -20.76 -21.24 36.69
C SER A 345 -20.92 -19.71 36.60
N LEU A 346 -21.55 -19.08 37.60
CA LEU A 346 -21.88 -17.65 37.54
C LEU A 346 -20.72 -16.71 37.90
N ILE A 347 -19.72 -17.16 38.65
CA ILE A 347 -18.51 -16.36 38.96
C ILE A 347 -17.47 -16.47 37.84
N GLY A 348 -17.43 -17.61 37.13
CA GLY A 348 -16.56 -17.81 35.96
C GLY A 348 -16.96 -16.96 34.74
N ILE A 349 -18.26 -16.68 34.57
CA ILE A 349 -18.76 -15.91 33.42
C ILE A 349 -18.40 -14.41 33.51
N LEU A 350 -18.18 -13.87 34.71
CA LEU A 350 -17.76 -12.47 34.90
C LEU A 350 -16.24 -12.24 34.74
N MET A 351 -15.41 -13.28 34.89
CA MET A 351 -13.96 -13.19 34.66
C MET A 351 -13.58 -13.45 33.18
N VAL A 352 -14.36 -14.27 32.47
CA VAL A 352 -14.13 -14.57 31.04
C VAL A 352 -14.48 -13.38 30.14
N THR A 353 -15.38 -12.49 30.55
CA THR A 353 -15.70 -11.27 29.81
C THR A 353 -14.62 -10.19 29.95
N ALA A 354 -13.90 -10.10 31.08
CA ALA A 354 -12.82 -9.13 31.25
C ALA A 354 -11.54 -9.50 30.49
N TYR A 355 -11.13 -10.77 30.49
CA TYR A 355 -9.96 -11.25 29.73
C TYR A 355 -10.22 -11.36 28.21
N GLY A 356 -11.48 -11.59 27.80
CA GLY A 356 -11.86 -11.62 26.40
C GLY A 356 -11.87 -10.26 25.71
N VAL A 357 -12.00 -9.15 26.46
CA VAL A 357 -11.98 -7.79 25.90
C VAL A 357 -10.54 -7.29 25.71
N ALA A 358 -9.65 -7.52 26.68
CA ALA A 358 -8.23 -7.13 26.57
C ALA A 358 -7.49 -7.89 25.45
N ALA A 359 -7.71 -9.21 25.32
CA ALA A 359 -7.11 -10.00 24.24
C ALA A 359 -7.67 -9.61 22.86
N LYS A 360 -8.92 -9.16 22.77
CA LYS A 360 -9.55 -8.71 21.52
C LYS A 360 -9.06 -7.33 21.10
N MET A 361 -8.76 -6.45 22.05
CA MET A 361 -8.20 -5.11 21.82
C MET A 361 -6.74 -5.19 21.31
N VAL A 362 -5.91 -6.05 21.92
CA VAL A 362 -4.53 -6.30 21.45
C VAL A 362 -4.51 -6.98 20.07
N TYR A 363 -5.46 -7.87 19.77
CA TYR A 363 -5.56 -8.54 18.46
C TYR A 363 -5.99 -7.56 17.35
N THR A 364 -6.85 -6.58 17.64
CA THR A 364 -7.24 -5.54 16.67
C THR A 364 -6.11 -4.56 16.38
N ASP A 365 -5.32 -4.18 17.40
CA ASP A 365 -4.19 -3.26 17.23
C ASP A 365 -3.08 -3.87 16.36
N LEU A 366 -2.79 -5.16 16.50
CA LEU A 366 -1.77 -5.87 15.71
C LEU A 366 -2.17 -6.06 14.24
N ASP A 367 -3.43 -6.38 13.93
CA ASP A 367 -3.93 -6.51 12.54
C ASP A 367 -3.93 -5.14 11.82
N ILE A 368 -4.14 -4.06 12.57
CA ILE A 368 -4.09 -2.69 12.05
C ILE A 368 -2.64 -2.25 11.82
N LEU A 369 -1.71 -2.59 12.71
CA LEU A 369 -0.28 -2.39 12.47
C LEU A 369 0.19 -3.13 11.21
N GLU A 370 -0.16 -4.41 11.04
CA GLU A 370 0.20 -5.19 9.85
C GLU A 370 -0.38 -4.57 8.56
N LYS A 371 -1.61 -4.03 8.62
CA LYS A 371 -2.24 -3.32 7.49
C LYS A 371 -1.57 -1.98 7.18
N LEU A 372 -1.17 -1.21 8.19
CA LEU A 372 -0.51 0.09 8.01
C LEU A 372 0.97 -0.05 7.63
N GLU A 373 1.63 -1.13 8.07
CA GLU A 373 3.04 -1.45 7.77
C GLU A 373 3.24 -2.03 6.37
N ASN A 374 2.37 -2.94 5.91
CA ASN A 374 2.44 -3.54 4.57
C ASN A 374 1.83 -2.66 3.47
N PHE A 375 1.59 -1.39 3.78
CA PHE A 375 0.91 -0.45 2.91
C PHE A 375 1.89 0.27 1.99
N ASP A 376 2.24 -0.40 0.89
CA ASP A 376 2.94 0.22 -0.23
C ASP A 376 2.05 0.23 -1.47
N ILE A 377 1.74 1.43 -1.96
CA ILE A 377 1.14 1.61 -3.28
C ILE A 377 2.17 1.12 -4.31
N PRO A 378 1.82 0.18 -5.22
CA PRO A 378 2.76 -0.38 -6.18
C PRO A 378 3.47 0.74 -6.94
N GLU A 379 4.80 0.73 -6.87
CA GLU A 379 5.64 1.50 -7.78
C GLU A 379 5.44 0.87 -9.16
N ASP A 380 4.80 1.59 -10.06
CA ASP A 380 4.95 1.27 -11.48
C ASP A 380 6.44 1.48 -11.76
N ASP A 381 7.16 0.41 -12.13
CA ASP A 381 8.54 0.39 -12.62
C ASP A 381 8.69 1.24 -13.91
N ALA A 382 8.30 2.51 -13.88
CA ALA A 382 8.52 3.48 -14.94
C ALA A 382 9.90 4.16 -14.80
N ASP A 383 10.67 3.79 -13.79
CA ASP A 383 12.01 4.31 -13.51
C ASP A 383 13.09 3.73 -14.44
N ASP A 384 12.79 2.68 -15.23
CA ASP A 384 13.74 2.11 -16.21
C ASP A 384 13.71 2.83 -17.59
N TYR A 385 12.79 3.79 -17.79
CA TYR A 385 12.80 4.66 -18.98
C TYR A 385 13.32 6.08 -18.71
N ASP A 386 13.56 6.46 -17.45
CA ASP A 386 14.03 7.80 -17.10
C ASP A 386 15.55 7.96 -17.30
N THR A 387 16.35 6.89 -17.31
CA THR A 387 17.81 6.98 -17.57
C THR A 387 18.19 7.24 -19.03
N LYS A 388 17.23 7.21 -19.97
CA LYS A 388 17.49 7.52 -21.40
C LYS A 388 16.94 8.87 -21.86
N LEU A 389 16.36 9.67 -20.96
CA LEU A 389 15.85 11.02 -21.27
C LEU A 389 16.70 12.16 -20.67
N PHE A 390 17.83 11.85 -20.04
CA PHE A 390 18.75 12.83 -19.43
C PHE A 390 19.88 13.33 -20.33
N ASP A 391 20.01 12.80 -21.56
CA ASP A 391 20.96 13.37 -22.52
C ASP A 391 20.30 14.51 -23.29
N TRP A 392 20.60 15.73 -22.83
CA TRP A 392 20.41 16.98 -23.58
C TRP A 392 21.29 16.96 -24.83
N PRO A 393 20.69 17.12 -26.01
CA PRO A 393 21.15 18.18 -26.89
C PRO A 393 20.00 19.15 -27.13
N SER A 394 20.36 20.43 -27.11
CA SER A 394 19.56 21.53 -27.66
C SER A 394 18.84 21.04 -28.91
N PHE A 395 17.50 21.12 -28.93
CA PHE A 395 16.68 20.63 -30.05
C PHE A 395 16.91 21.50 -31.29
N THR A 396 18.04 21.28 -31.95
CA THR A 396 18.39 21.83 -33.27
C THR A 396 18.70 20.68 -34.22
N SER A 397 17.82 19.69 -34.37
CA SER A 397 17.89 18.79 -35.54
C SER A 397 16.63 17.93 -35.72
N ARG A 398 16.26 17.75 -36.99
CA ARG A 398 15.14 16.98 -37.59
C ARG A 398 15.11 15.46 -37.27
N SER A 399 15.81 14.98 -36.26
CA SER A 399 16.09 13.54 -36.07
C SER A 399 15.27 12.82 -34.99
N SER A 400 14.40 13.49 -34.23
CA SER A 400 13.69 12.86 -33.10
C SER A 400 12.36 12.16 -33.46
N GLY A 401 11.90 12.25 -34.72
CA GLY A 401 10.59 11.73 -35.13
C GLY A 401 9.40 12.33 -34.39
N LYS A 402 9.60 13.47 -33.70
CA LYS A 402 8.58 14.24 -32.97
C LYS A 402 8.17 15.46 -33.78
N ASN A 403 6.88 15.80 -33.73
CA ASN A 403 6.32 16.97 -34.38
C ASN A 403 6.47 18.20 -33.47
N LEU A 404 7.46 19.03 -33.73
CA LEU A 404 7.69 20.24 -32.94
C LEU A 404 6.70 21.35 -33.33
N VAL A 405 6.02 21.90 -32.33
CA VAL A 405 5.05 23.00 -32.44
C VAL A 405 5.50 24.11 -31.49
N ASN A 406 6.26 25.09 -32.02
CA ASN A 406 6.76 26.21 -31.24
C ASN A 406 5.75 27.35 -31.23
N VAL A 407 5.39 27.86 -30.05
CA VAL A 407 4.43 28.99 -29.89
C VAL A 407 4.81 30.23 -30.72
N ASP A 408 6.10 30.49 -30.93
CA ASP A 408 6.59 31.61 -31.73
C ASP A 408 6.15 31.52 -33.20
N THR A 409 6.04 30.30 -33.73
CA THR A 409 5.60 30.07 -35.12
C THR A 409 4.12 30.38 -35.34
N PHE A 410 3.38 30.59 -34.25
CA PHE A 410 1.97 31.01 -34.23
C PHE A 410 1.81 32.49 -33.88
N GLY A 411 2.89 33.27 -33.90
CA GLY A 411 2.86 34.72 -33.71
C GLY A 411 3.04 35.18 -32.27
N ALA A 412 3.52 34.32 -31.36
CA ALA A 412 3.83 34.75 -30.01
C ALA A 412 5.02 35.73 -29.98
N ALA A 413 4.82 36.89 -29.36
CA ALA A 413 5.80 37.95 -29.20
C ALA A 413 6.80 37.65 -28.08
N GLY A 414 6.38 36.99 -26.99
CA GLY A 414 7.31 36.53 -25.95
C GLY A 414 8.11 37.65 -25.27
N ASP A 415 7.54 38.86 -25.21
CA ASP A 415 8.11 40.07 -24.62
C ASP A 415 7.59 40.36 -23.19
N GLY A 416 6.62 39.58 -22.71
CA GLY A 416 5.97 39.70 -21.41
C GLY A 416 4.91 40.81 -21.33
N VAL A 417 4.58 41.45 -22.45
CA VAL A 417 3.66 42.61 -22.52
C VAL A 417 2.55 42.37 -23.53
N SER A 418 2.89 41.84 -24.70
CA SER A 418 1.96 41.52 -25.77
C SER A 418 1.11 40.29 -25.40
N ASP A 419 -0.18 40.31 -25.71
CA ASP A 419 -1.07 39.18 -25.44
C ASP A 419 -0.76 38.00 -26.40
N ASP A 420 -0.11 36.97 -25.86
CA ASP A 420 0.30 35.76 -26.59
C ASP A 420 -0.75 34.65 -26.58
N THR A 421 -1.94 34.90 -26.00
CA THR A 421 -2.98 33.88 -25.77
C THR A 421 -3.40 33.16 -27.05
N GLN A 422 -3.66 33.89 -28.13
CA GLN A 422 -4.12 33.27 -29.40
C GLN A 422 -3.02 32.42 -30.06
N ALA A 423 -1.75 32.81 -29.90
CA ALA A 423 -0.63 32.01 -30.37
C ALA A 423 -0.55 30.68 -29.60
N PHE A 424 -0.71 30.72 -28.27
CA PHE A 424 -0.77 29.52 -27.43
C PHE A 424 -1.96 28.61 -27.77
N VAL A 425 -3.16 29.17 -27.96
CA VAL A 425 -4.36 28.41 -28.35
C VAL A 425 -4.15 27.74 -29.72
N SER A 426 -3.59 28.47 -30.68
CA SER A 426 -3.34 27.94 -32.03
C SER A 426 -2.28 26.83 -32.02
N ALA A 427 -1.18 27.05 -31.28
CA ALA A 427 -0.12 26.07 -31.09
C ALA A 427 -0.64 24.82 -30.36
N TRP A 428 -1.47 24.99 -29.32
CA TRP A 428 -2.13 23.89 -28.62
C TRP A 428 -2.99 23.06 -29.56
N ASN A 429 -3.88 23.69 -30.31
CA ASN A 429 -4.78 22.99 -31.23
C ASN A 429 -4.00 22.18 -32.27
N LYS A 430 -2.88 22.72 -32.76
CA LYS A 430 -2.00 22.00 -33.67
C LYS A 430 -1.29 20.83 -32.98
N ALA A 431 -0.68 21.04 -31.82
CA ALA A 431 0.06 20.01 -31.11
C ALA A 431 -0.85 18.88 -30.63
N CYS A 432 -1.99 19.21 -30.03
CA CYS A 432 -2.98 18.27 -29.51
C CYS A 432 -3.58 17.39 -30.63
N GLY A 433 -3.70 17.91 -31.85
CA GLY A 433 -4.19 17.17 -33.03
C GLY A 433 -3.13 16.33 -33.75
N MET A 434 -1.91 16.21 -33.23
CA MET A 434 -0.81 15.48 -33.88
C MET A 434 -0.20 14.43 -32.95
N PRO A 435 0.06 13.19 -33.42
CA PRO A 435 0.75 12.19 -32.63
C PRO A 435 2.23 12.57 -32.44
N LYS A 436 2.80 12.18 -31.29
CA LYS A 436 4.21 12.41 -30.94
C LYS A 436 4.62 13.89 -31.08
N SER A 437 3.73 14.81 -30.72
CA SER A 437 3.97 16.25 -30.82
C SER A 437 4.66 16.79 -29.57
N VAL A 438 5.35 17.91 -29.76
CA VAL A 438 5.96 18.71 -28.69
C VAL A 438 5.44 20.13 -28.82
N LEU A 439 4.62 20.58 -27.88
CA LEU A 439 4.31 22.01 -27.73
C LEU A 439 5.48 22.66 -26.99
N LEU A 440 6.20 23.56 -27.65
CA LEU A 440 7.40 24.20 -27.12
C LEU A 440 7.13 25.66 -26.75
N VAL A 441 7.40 26.01 -25.49
CA VAL A 441 7.56 27.37 -24.99
C VAL A 441 9.06 27.60 -24.78
N PRO A 442 9.74 28.33 -25.68
CA PRO A 442 11.20 28.38 -25.73
C PRO A 442 11.81 29.24 -24.61
N GLN A 443 13.06 28.90 -24.27
CA GLN A 443 13.86 29.57 -23.25
C GLN A 443 14.16 31.04 -23.61
N GLY A 444 14.32 31.88 -22.59
CA GLY A 444 14.77 33.27 -22.74
C GLY A 444 13.67 34.26 -23.13
N ARG A 445 12.42 33.79 -23.24
CA ARG A 445 11.25 34.60 -23.60
C ARG A 445 10.19 34.54 -22.50
N THR A 446 9.38 35.59 -22.41
CA THR A 446 8.29 35.71 -21.43
C THR A 446 6.97 35.91 -22.16
N TYR A 447 6.00 35.03 -21.94
CA TYR A 447 4.74 35.04 -22.67
C TYR A 447 3.59 35.47 -21.76
N LEU A 448 2.96 36.60 -22.06
CA LEU A 448 1.77 37.03 -21.34
C LEU A 448 0.56 36.27 -21.88
N VAL A 449 -0.03 35.41 -21.05
CA VAL A 449 -1.15 34.54 -21.45
C VAL A 449 -2.34 34.80 -20.54
N ASN A 450 -3.49 35.14 -21.12
CA ASN A 450 -4.76 35.31 -20.42
C ASN A 450 -5.36 33.96 -20.01
N ALA A 451 -6.40 34.00 -19.17
CA ALA A 451 -7.15 32.82 -18.74
C ALA A 451 -7.61 31.94 -19.92
N THR A 452 -7.12 30.71 -19.96
CA THR A 452 -7.24 29.80 -21.10
C THR A 452 -7.46 28.35 -20.67
N LYS A 453 -8.41 27.69 -21.33
CA LYS A 453 -8.63 26.25 -21.22
C LYS A 453 -8.05 25.51 -22.41
N PHE A 454 -7.13 24.60 -22.15
CA PHE A 454 -6.54 23.69 -23.12
C PHE A 454 -7.22 22.32 -23.01
N ASN A 455 -8.14 22.06 -23.93
CA ASN A 455 -8.96 20.85 -23.90
C ASN A 455 -8.37 19.75 -24.79
N GLY A 456 -8.37 18.52 -24.27
CA GLY A 456 -8.26 17.28 -25.04
C GLY A 456 -9.62 16.74 -25.51
N PRO A 457 -9.66 15.49 -26.01
CA PRO A 457 -8.56 14.53 -26.03
C PRO A 457 -7.48 14.90 -27.06
N CYS A 458 -6.23 14.67 -26.71
CA CYS A 458 -5.11 14.84 -27.62
C CYS A 458 -4.65 13.49 -28.19
N GLU A 459 -3.95 13.56 -29.32
CA GLU A 459 -3.25 12.43 -29.91
C GLU A 459 -2.15 11.89 -28.98
N THR A 460 -1.75 10.64 -29.25
CA THR A 460 -0.84 9.93 -28.34
C THR A 460 0.56 10.56 -28.27
N LYS A 461 1.16 10.53 -27.07
CA LYS A 461 2.54 10.98 -26.79
C LYS A 461 2.77 12.48 -27.00
N LEU A 462 1.80 13.32 -26.67
CA LEU A 462 1.98 14.78 -26.56
C LEU A 462 2.93 15.11 -25.39
N VAL A 463 3.92 15.94 -25.68
CA VAL A 463 4.82 16.56 -24.69
C VAL A 463 4.59 18.06 -24.70
N ILE A 464 4.52 18.66 -23.52
CA ILE A 464 4.45 20.11 -23.31
C ILE A 464 5.80 20.49 -22.69
N GLN A 465 6.67 21.07 -23.52
CA GLN A 465 8.00 21.53 -23.15
C GLN A 465 7.93 23.01 -22.79
N ILE A 466 8.13 23.35 -21.51
CA ILE A 466 8.15 24.72 -21.02
C ILE A 466 9.56 25.05 -20.54
N ASP A 467 10.31 25.76 -21.38
CA ASP A 467 11.66 26.24 -21.07
C ASP A 467 11.70 27.76 -20.83
N GLY A 468 10.71 28.48 -21.36
CA GLY A 468 10.52 29.92 -21.14
C GLY A 468 9.71 30.25 -19.89
N LYS A 469 9.30 31.52 -19.80
CA LYS A 469 8.41 32.02 -18.74
C LYS A 469 7.00 32.26 -19.31
N ILE A 470 5.97 31.76 -18.65
CA ILE A 470 4.57 32.12 -18.90
C ILE A 470 4.12 33.00 -17.74
N VAL A 471 3.57 34.18 -18.01
CA VAL A 471 3.15 35.15 -16.99
C VAL A 471 1.68 35.48 -17.15
N ALA A 472 0.98 35.63 -16.03
CA ALA A 472 -0.41 36.03 -15.99
C ALA A 472 -0.53 37.56 -16.03
N PRO A 473 -1.65 38.11 -16.53
CA PRO A 473 -1.97 39.52 -16.36
C PRO A 473 -1.95 39.88 -14.88
N ASP A 474 -1.32 40.98 -14.53
CA ASP A 474 -1.12 41.41 -13.15
C ASP A 474 -2.25 42.31 -12.64
N GLU A 475 -3.02 42.95 -13.52
CA GLU A 475 -4.15 43.79 -13.13
C GLU A 475 -5.44 42.98 -12.95
N PRO A 476 -6.07 42.97 -11.76
CA PRO A 476 -7.33 42.28 -11.52
C PRO A 476 -8.47 42.67 -12.49
N SER A 477 -8.48 43.93 -12.96
CA SER A 477 -9.45 44.43 -13.94
C SER A 477 -9.30 43.83 -15.33
N ASN A 478 -8.11 43.34 -15.67
CA ASN A 478 -7.82 42.77 -17.01
C ASN A 478 -8.27 41.32 -17.12
N TRP A 479 -8.71 40.70 -16.02
CA TRP A 479 -9.17 39.32 -16.02
C TRP A 479 -10.62 39.22 -16.46
N ASP A 480 -10.87 38.36 -17.45
CA ASP A 480 -12.23 38.10 -17.93
C ASP A 480 -13.11 37.57 -16.78
N PRO A 481 -14.21 38.25 -16.44
CA PRO A 481 -15.14 37.80 -15.41
C PRO A 481 -15.80 36.45 -15.75
N LYS A 482 -15.79 35.98 -17.00
CA LYS A 482 -16.28 34.64 -17.37
C LYS A 482 -15.32 33.53 -16.94
N PHE A 483 -14.02 33.84 -16.81
CA PHE A 483 -12.96 32.92 -16.40
C PHE A 483 -12.50 33.19 -14.98
N GLN A 484 -13.45 33.55 -14.13
CA GLN A 484 -13.24 33.81 -12.71
C GLN A 484 -12.48 32.70 -11.97
N ARG A 485 -12.62 31.43 -12.39
CA ARG A 485 -12.12 30.26 -11.66
C ARG A 485 -10.93 29.52 -12.27
N ILE A 486 -10.25 30.10 -13.26
CA ILE A 486 -9.20 29.42 -14.02
C ILE A 486 -8.11 30.41 -14.47
N TRP A 487 -6.87 29.93 -14.62
CA TRP A 487 -5.87 30.57 -15.48
C TRP A 487 -5.40 29.61 -16.58
N LEU A 488 -4.45 28.73 -16.29
CA LEU A 488 -4.00 27.68 -17.23
C LEU A 488 -4.61 26.35 -16.82
N GLU A 489 -5.75 26.00 -17.41
CA GLU A 489 -6.43 24.73 -17.17
C GLU A 489 -6.19 23.78 -18.35
N PHE A 490 -5.63 22.60 -18.06
CA PHE A 490 -5.48 21.51 -19.01
C PHE A 490 -6.46 20.39 -18.66
N SER A 491 -7.38 20.12 -19.58
CA SER A 491 -8.54 19.28 -19.32
C SER A 491 -8.59 18.07 -20.25
N LYS A 492 -9.01 16.91 -19.73
CA LYS A 492 -9.26 15.68 -20.52
C LYS A 492 -8.02 15.15 -21.25
N LEU A 493 -6.86 15.24 -20.61
CA LEU A 493 -5.60 14.74 -21.15
C LEU A 493 -5.42 13.25 -20.86
N LYS A 494 -4.72 12.55 -21.76
CA LYS A 494 -4.37 11.14 -21.59
C LYS A 494 -2.92 10.88 -21.98
N GLY A 495 -2.09 10.46 -21.03
CA GLY A 495 -0.69 10.09 -21.31
C GLY A 495 0.21 11.26 -21.73
N VAL A 496 -0.04 12.46 -21.18
CA VAL A 496 0.67 13.70 -21.53
C VAL A 496 1.81 13.96 -20.53
N VAL A 497 2.93 14.48 -21.04
CA VAL A 497 4.10 14.86 -20.23
C VAL A 497 4.30 16.37 -20.28
N PHE A 498 4.32 17.02 -19.12
CA PHE A 498 4.80 18.38 -18.92
C PHE A 498 6.24 18.31 -18.41
N GLN A 499 7.16 18.99 -19.08
CA GLN A 499 8.57 18.97 -18.75
C GLN A 499 9.26 20.27 -19.12
N GLY A 500 10.49 20.43 -18.65
CA GLY A 500 11.33 21.61 -18.85
C GLY A 500 11.70 22.26 -17.52
N ASN A 501 12.47 23.34 -17.59
CA ASN A 501 12.90 24.11 -16.42
C ASN A 501 12.29 25.53 -16.41
N GLY A 502 11.23 25.73 -17.18
CA GLY A 502 10.54 27.01 -17.31
C GLY A 502 9.72 27.39 -16.10
N VAL A 503 9.21 28.62 -16.14
CA VAL A 503 8.50 29.26 -15.02
C VAL A 503 7.08 29.59 -15.43
N ILE A 504 6.11 29.27 -14.58
CA ILE A 504 4.71 29.73 -14.69
C ILE A 504 4.43 30.68 -13.52
N ASP A 505 4.23 31.96 -13.83
CA ASP A 505 4.16 33.05 -12.86
C ASP A 505 2.74 33.66 -12.83
N GLY A 506 2.06 33.50 -11.69
CA GLY A 506 0.67 33.93 -11.51
C GLY A 506 0.48 35.44 -11.27
N SER A 507 1.54 36.22 -11.09
CA SER A 507 1.46 37.67 -10.86
C SER A 507 0.57 38.09 -9.66
N GLY A 508 0.53 37.31 -8.59
CA GLY A 508 -0.46 37.43 -7.50
C GLY A 508 -0.41 38.66 -6.58
N SER A 509 0.61 39.53 -6.67
CA SER A 509 0.85 40.61 -5.68
C SER A 509 -0.34 41.55 -5.47
N LYS A 510 -0.99 42.00 -6.56
CA LYS A 510 -2.15 42.90 -6.50
C LYS A 510 -3.40 42.20 -5.93
N TRP A 511 -3.57 40.91 -6.17
CA TRP A 511 -4.64 40.10 -5.56
C TRP A 511 -4.47 40.00 -4.06
N TRP A 512 -3.24 39.73 -3.60
CA TRP A 512 -2.98 39.61 -2.16
C TRP A 512 -3.19 40.94 -1.45
N ALA A 513 -2.77 42.06 -2.05
CA ALA A 513 -3.00 43.40 -1.49
C ALA A 513 -4.50 43.76 -1.39
N ALA A 514 -5.31 43.30 -2.34
CA ALA A 514 -6.76 43.50 -2.33
C ALA A 514 -7.51 42.49 -1.44
N SER A 515 -6.87 41.40 -0.99
CA SER A 515 -7.52 40.38 -0.18
C SER A 515 -7.97 40.92 1.17
N CYS A 516 -9.17 40.55 1.61
CA CYS A 516 -9.66 40.91 2.95
C CYS A 516 -8.81 40.31 4.09
N LYS A 517 -7.98 39.29 3.79
CA LYS A 517 -7.00 38.74 4.74
C LYS A 517 -5.87 39.74 5.04
N LYS A 518 -5.49 40.60 4.06
CA LYS A 518 -4.51 41.68 4.24
C LYS A 518 -5.17 43.04 4.51
N ASN A 519 -6.15 43.42 3.70
CA ASN A 519 -6.87 44.68 3.84
C ASN A 519 -8.24 44.46 4.50
N LYS A 520 -8.33 44.67 5.82
CA LYS A 520 -9.55 44.46 6.61
C LYS A 520 -10.70 45.40 6.25
N SER A 521 -10.43 46.50 5.55
CA SER A 521 -11.47 47.40 5.04
C SER A 521 -12.26 46.80 3.87
N ASN A 522 -11.72 45.77 3.21
CA ASN A 522 -12.43 45.05 2.15
C ASN A 522 -13.35 43.99 2.76
N PRO A 523 -14.62 43.90 2.34
CA PRO A 523 -15.53 42.91 2.88
C PRO A 523 -15.05 41.50 2.52
N CYS A 524 -14.92 40.63 3.52
CA CYS A 524 -14.69 39.20 3.33
C CYS A 524 -15.97 38.52 2.80
N LYS A 525 -16.39 38.88 1.59
CA LYS A 525 -17.34 38.08 0.83
C LYS A 525 -16.64 36.78 0.42
N SER A 526 -17.39 35.68 0.24
CA SER A 526 -16.87 34.40 -0.24
C SER A 526 -15.85 34.67 -1.35
N ALA A 527 -14.60 34.29 -1.09
CA ALA A 527 -13.41 34.80 -1.77
C ALA A 527 -13.66 34.99 -3.28
N PRO A 528 -13.27 36.12 -3.89
CA PRO A 528 -13.41 36.29 -5.33
C PRO A 528 -12.55 35.24 -6.03
N THR A 529 -13.19 34.11 -6.32
CA THR A 529 -13.01 33.22 -7.46
C THR A 529 -11.61 32.63 -7.62
N LEU A 530 -11.51 31.32 -7.44
CA LEU A 530 -10.26 30.58 -7.41
C LEU A 530 -9.45 30.78 -8.69
N LYS A 531 -8.31 31.49 -8.69
CA LYS A 531 -7.48 31.64 -9.91
C LYS A 531 -6.20 30.84 -9.75
N PRO A 532 -6.27 29.51 -9.90
CA PRO A 532 -5.09 28.69 -9.76
C PRO A 532 -4.13 28.91 -10.92
N THR A 533 -2.83 28.85 -10.64
CA THR A 533 -1.83 29.07 -11.69
C THR A 533 -1.86 27.96 -12.73
N LEU A 534 -1.79 26.71 -12.30
CA LEU A 534 -1.85 25.53 -13.14
C LEU A 534 -2.93 24.58 -12.64
N THR A 535 -3.78 24.09 -13.54
CA THR A 535 -4.79 23.06 -13.21
C THR A 535 -4.72 21.90 -14.19
N ILE A 536 -4.58 20.69 -13.65
CA ILE A 536 -4.78 19.43 -14.37
C ILE A 536 -6.14 18.86 -13.98
N GLU A 537 -7.04 18.81 -14.95
CA GLU A 537 -8.45 18.57 -14.72
C GLU A 537 -8.94 17.35 -15.51
N SER A 538 -9.70 16.46 -14.86
CA SER A 538 -10.37 15.33 -15.51
C SER A 538 -9.44 14.51 -16.44
N SER A 539 -8.19 14.31 -16.01
CA SER A 539 -7.10 13.79 -16.86
C SER A 539 -6.51 12.48 -16.33
N SER A 540 -5.81 11.73 -17.17
CA SER A 540 -5.17 10.48 -16.74
C SER A 540 -3.81 10.19 -17.36
N GLY A 541 -2.90 9.60 -16.57
CA GLY A 541 -1.55 9.27 -17.02
C GLY A 541 -0.71 10.53 -17.30
N VAL A 542 -0.90 11.58 -16.51
CA VAL A 542 -0.18 12.85 -16.67
C VAL A 542 1.11 12.80 -15.87
N LYS A 543 2.23 13.20 -16.48
CA LYS A 543 3.50 13.42 -15.79
C LYS A 543 3.86 14.90 -15.82
N VAL A 544 4.31 15.46 -14.71
CA VAL A 544 4.82 16.83 -14.59
C VAL A 544 6.19 16.79 -13.95
N THR A 545 7.20 17.38 -14.60
CA THR A 545 8.57 17.37 -14.07
C THR A 545 9.32 18.68 -14.31
N GLY A 546 10.13 19.09 -13.33
CA GLY A 546 11.12 20.18 -13.45
C GLY A 546 10.58 21.63 -13.43
N LEU A 547 9.28 21.83 -13.59
CA LEU A 547 8.68 23.17 -13.68
C LEU A 547 8.75 23.95 -12.36
N THR A 548 8.85 25.27 -12.49
CA THR A 548 8.67 26.22 -11.38
C THR A 548 7.31 26.92 -11.52
N ILE A 549 6.50 26.87 -10.47
CA ILE A 549 5.19 27.53 -10.37
C ILE A 549 5.28 28.56 -9.25
N GLN A 550 5.00 29.83 -9.54
CA GLN A 550 5.23 30.89 -8.55
C GLN A 550 4.17 31.98 -8.56
N ASN A 551 4.13 32.73 -7.45
CA ASN A 551 3.32 33.93 -7.26
C ASN A 551 1.86 33.74 -7.66
N SER A 552 1.27 32.60 -7.33
CA SER A 552 -0.13 32.37 -7.69
C SER A 552 -1.06 33.37 -7.02
N GLN A 553 -2.06 33.82 -7.76
CA GLN A 553 -3.12 34.71 -7.25
C GLN A 553 -3.92 34.03 -6.13
N GLN A 554 -3.95 32.70 -6.16
CA GLN A 554 -4.49 31.84 -5.13
C GLN A 554 -3.70 30.51 -5.13
N MET A 555 -4.32 29.34 -5.32
CA MET A 555 -3.61 28.05 -5.31
C MET A 555 -2.66 27.88 -6.50
N ASN A 556 -1.45 27.39 -6.28
CA ASN A 556 -0.44 27.27 -7.32
C ASN A 556 -0.74 26.15 -8.32
N PHE A 557 -0.91 24.91 -7.84
CA PHE A 557 -1.07 23.76 -8.71
C PHE A 557 -2.22 22.86 -8.24
N ILE A 558 -3.30 22.77 -9.04
CA ILE A 558 -4.44 21.90 -8.77
C ILE A 558 -4.38 20.62 -9.60
N ILE A 559 -4.59 19.48 -8.94
CA ILE A 559 -4.87 18.17 -9.55
C ILE A 559 -6.30 17.81 -9.19
N ALA A 560 -7.20 17.91 -10.16
CA ALA A 560 -8.63 17.76 -9.96
C ALA A 560 -9.22 16.63 -10.82
N ARG A 561 -10.05 15.78 -10.21
CA ARG A 561 -10.82 14.71 -10.89
C ARG A 561 -9.96 13.82 -11.78
N SER A 562 -8.71 13.59 -11.42
CA SER A 562 -7.70 12.97 -12.27
C SER A 562 -7.23 11.63 -11.73
N ASN A 563 -6.69 10.77 -12.60
CA ASN A 563 -6.20 9.45 -12.23
C ASN A 563 -4.78 9.20 -12.76
N SER A 564 -3.87 8.68 -11.94
CA SER A 564 -2.51 8.33 -12.36
C SER A 564 -1.74 9.59 -12.77
N VAL A 565 -1.55 10.51 -11.83
CA VAL A 565 -0.78 11.75 -12.02
C VAL A 565 0.54 11.64 -11.26
N ARG A 566 1.67 11.87 -11.94
CA ARG A 566 3.01 11.82 -11.35
C ARG A 566 3.65 13.21 -11.43
N VAL A 567 4.01 13.79 -10.30
CA VAL A 567 4.65 15.10 -10.19
C VAL A 567 6.02 14.89 -9.57
N SER A 568 7.08 15.32 -10.24
CA SER A 568 8.45 15.14 -9.76
C SER A 568 9.28 16.41 -9.92
N LYS A 569 10.15 16.74 -8.96
CA LYS A 569 11.10 17.87 -9.09
C LYS A 569 10.43 19.20 -9.41
N VAL A 570 9.17 19.39 -9.00
CA VAL A 570 8.44 20.65 -9.18
C VAL A 570 8.76 21.58 -8.02
N MET A 571 9.02 22.85 -8.36
CA MET A 571 9.18 23.91 -7.39
C MET A 571 7.93 24.78 -7.34
N VAL A 572 7.40 25.02 -6.14
CA VAL A 572 6.29 25.95 -5.91
C VAL A 572 6.75 27.04 -4.95
N SER A 573 6.57 28.31 -5.33
CA SER A 573 7.08 29.44 -4.55
C SER A 573 6.12 30.64 -4.55
N SER A 574 5.57 30.97 -3.39
CA SER A 574 4.86 32.23 -3.11
C SER A 574 5.32 32.80 -1.76
N PRO A 575 5.18 34.11 -1.50
CA PRO A 575 5.51 34.70 -0.20
C PRO A 575 4.77 34.02 0.96
N GLY A 576 5.43 33.86 2.10
CA GLY A 576 4.86 33.20 3.29
C GLY A 576 3.64 33.89 3.90
N ASP A 577 3.38 35.15 3.54
CA ASP A 577 2.24 35.95 3.97
C ASP A 577 1.16 36.11 2.87
N SER A 578 1.32 35.40 1.74
CA SER A 578 0.39 35.46 0.60
C SER A 578 -0.87 34.62 0.89
N PRO A 579 -2.07 35.23 0.89
CA PRO A 579 -3.29 34.55 1.33
C PRO A 579 -3.73 33.45 0.37
N ASN A 580 -4.09 32.28 0.91
CA ASN A 580 -4.71 31.15 0.18
C ASN A 580 -3.86 30.58 -0.96
N THR A 581 -2.54 30.66 -0.83
CA THR A 581 -1.61 30.23 -1.89
C THR A 581 -1.19 28.78 -1.79
N ASP A 582 -2.14 27.86 -1.60
CA ASP A 582 -1.84 26.43 -1.47
C ASP A 582 -0.89 25.96 -2.58
N GLY A 583 0.08 25.11 -2.25
CA GLY A 583 1.11 24.64 -3.16
C GLY A 583 0.54 23.67 -4.18
N ILE A 584 0.45 22.39 -3.80
CA ILE A 584 -0.17 21.34 -4.61
C ILE A 584 -1.49 20.92 -3.96
N HIS A 585 -2.60 21.21 -4.64
CA HIS A 585 -3.95 20.91 -4.19
C HIS A 585 -4.53 19.71 -4.94
N ILE A 586 -4.90 18.65 -4.21
CA ILE A 586 -5.42 17.40 -4.77
C ILE A 586 -6.89 17.24 -4.38
N THR A 587 -7.76 17.12 -5.37
CA THR A 587 -9.21 16.99 -5.17
C THR A 587 -9.83 15.99 -6.14
N GLY A 588 -10.72 15.12 -5.65
CA GLY A 588 -11.44 14.15 -6.48
C GLY A 588 -10.54 13.19 -7.27
N SER A 589 -9.28 13.00 -6.85
CA SER A 589 -8.24 12.37 -7.68
C SER A 589 -7.70 11.09 -7.06
N THR A 590 -7.29 10.15 -7.90
CA THR A 590 -6.77 8.85 -7.46
C THR A 590 -5.43 8.50 -8.08
N ASN A 591 -4.60 7.74 -7.38
CA ASN A 591 -3.26 7.33 -7.83
C ASN A 591 -2.38 8.55 -8.18
N VAL A 592 -2.19 9.45 -7.22
CA VAL A 592 -1.35 10.64 -7.39
C VAL A 592 -0.03 10.43 -6.66
N VAL A 593 1.08 10.71 -7.32
CA VAL A 593 2.41 10.65 -6.69
C VAL A 593 3.13 11.97 -6.82
N LEU A 594 3.56 12.51 -5.69
CA LEU A 594 4.41 13.69 -5.58
C LEU A 594 5.79 13.26 -5.10
N GLN A 595 6.84 13.65 -5.81
CA GLN A 595 8.19 13.21 -5.49
C GLN A 595 9.23 14.32 -5.69
N ASP A 596 10.16 14.46 -4.74
CA ASP A 596 11.29 15.40 -4.84
C ASP A 596 10.81 16.86 -5.09
N CYS A 597 9.67 17.25 -4.49
CA CYS A 597 9.09 18.59 -4.67
C CYS A 597 9.55 19.56 -3.58
N LYS A 598 9.75 20.83 -3.97
CA LYS A 598 10.07 21.93 -3.04
C LYS A 598 8.95 22.97 -3.06
N ILE A 599 8.30 23.17 -1.92
CA ILE A 599 7.09 23.99 -1.83
C ILE A 599 7.25 25.01 -0.71
N GLY A 600 7.10 26.30 -1.04
CA GLY A 600 7.03 27.40 -0.07
C GLY A 600 5.90 28.34 -0.46
N THR A 601 4.96 28.57 0.46
CA THR A 601 3.70 29.26 0.18
C THR A 601 3.21 30.02 1.41
N GLY A 602 2.12 30.78 1.29
CA GLY A 602 1.43 31.38 2.43
C GLY A 602 0.24 30.57 2.97
N ASP A 603 -0.02 29.38 2.39
CA ASP A 603 -1.01 28.42 2.87
C ASP A 603 -0.45 26.98 2.80
N ASP A 604 -1.30 25.95 2.71
CA ASP A 604 -0.90 24.53 2.71
C ASP A 604 0.14 24.22 1.62
N CYS A 605 1.25 23.54 1.96
CA CYS A 605 2.21 23.07 0.96
C CYS A 605 1.57 22.01 0.06
N VAL A 606 0.93 21.02 0.68
CA VAL A 606 0.11 20.02 0.00
C VAL A 606 -1.22 19.92 0.73
N SER A 607 -2.31 20.05 0.00
CA SER A 607 -3.67 19.93 0.52
C SER A 607 -4.41 18.80 -0.19
N ILE A 608 -4.88 17.80 0.55
CA ILE A 608 -5.61 16.64 0.04
C ILE A 608 -7.06 16.74 0.51
N VAL A 609 -7.99 16.92 -0.42
CA VAL A 609 -9.41 17.13 -0.09
C VAL A 609 -10.30 16.02 -0.64
N ASN A 610 -11.62 16.21 -0.52
CA ASN A 610 -12.65 15.20 -0.74
C ASN A 610 -12.49 14.37 -2.03
N ALA A 611 -12.94 13.11 -1.95
CA ALA A 611 -12.93 12.11 -3.00
C ALA A 611 -11.52 11.80 -3.55
N SER A 612 -10.50 11.92 -2.71
CA SER A 612 -9.11 11.61 -3.07
C SER A 612 -8.64 10.30 -2.46
N SER A 613 -7.91 9.49 -3.24
CA SER A 613 -7.40 8.19 -2.77
C SER A 613 -6.08 7.79 -3.40
N ASN A 614 -5.31 6.93 -2.73
CA ASN A 614 -4.04 6.38 -3.24
C ASN A 614 -3.05 7.51 -3.58
N ILE A 615 -2.71 8.32 -2.58
CA ILE A 615 -1.81 9.46 -2.70
C ILE A 615 -0.46 9.08 -2.08
N LYS A 616 0.62 9.10 -2.87
CA LYS A 616 2.00 8.88 -2.38
C LYS A 616 2.77 10.19 -2.45
N MET A 617 3.46 10.52 -1.39
CA MET A 617 4.34 11.68 -1.31
C MET A 617 5.71 11.18 -0.85
N LYS A 618 6.77 11.55 -1.56
CA LYS A 618 8.14 11.14 -1.22
C LYS A 618 9.12 12.28 -1.36
N LYS A 619 9.97 12.48 -0.35
CA LYS A 619 10.98 13.56 -0.33
C LYS A 619 10.38 14.94 -0.61
N ILE A 620 9.49 15.38 0.27
CA ILE A 620 8.86 16.70 0.17
C ILE A 620 9.61 17.71 1.04
N TYR A 621 10.04 18.83 0.46
CA TYR A 621 10.48 20.00 1.21
C TYR A 621 9.32 21.00 1.28
N CYS A 622 8.94 21.41 2.48
CA CYS A 622 7.81 22.31 2.71
C CYS A 622 8.20 23.41 3.69
N GLY A 623 8.06 24.68 3.28
CA GLY A 623 8.36 25.80 4.16
C GLY A 623 8.83 27.06 3.44
N PRO A 624 8.29 28.24 3.79
CA PRO A 624 7.21 28.50 4.76
C PRO A 624 5.82 28.03 4.25
N GLY A 625 4.78 28.09 5.09
CA GLY A 625 3.39 27.73 4.73
C GLY A 625 2.60 27.06 5.87
N HIS A 626 1.51 26.38 5.55
CA HIS A 626 0.65 25.68 6.53
C HIS A 626 0.93 24.18 6.70
N GLY A 627 1.97 23.65 6.05
CA GLY A 627 2.35 22.24 6.16
C GLY A 627 1.62 21.32 5.18
N ILE A 628 1.53 20.05 5.52
CA ILE A 628 0.82 19.02 4.74
C ILE A 628 -0.53 18.77 5.41
N SER A 629 -1.62 19.04 4.68
CA SER A 629 -2.97 19.02 5.23
C SER A 629 -3.89 18.05 4.48
N ILE A 630 -4.65 17.27 5.24
CA ILE A 630 -5.85 16.58 4.75
C ILE A 630 -7.07 17.42 5.16
N GLY A 631 -7.85 17.85 4.17
CA GLY A 631 -9.03 18.68 4.33
C GLY A 631 -8.83 20.15 3.93
N SER A 632 -9.80 21.03 4.21
CA SER A 632 -10.95 20.79 5.08
C SER A 632 -12.01 19.87 4.47
N LEU A 633 -12.59 19.00 5.29
CA LEU A 633 -13.61 18.02 4.89
C LEU A 633 -14.91 18.24 5.66
N GLY A 634 -16.05 17.91 5.05
CA GLY A 634 -17.34 17.92 5.75
C GLY A 634 -18.03 19.29 5.85
N ASN A 635 -17.53 20.31 5.15
CA ASN A 635 -18.15 21.63 5.13
C ASN A 635 -19.62 21.56 4.70
N ASN A 636 -20.50 22.37 5.27
CA ASN A 636 -21.94 22.37 4.99
C ASN A 636 -22.59 20.97 5.08
N ASN A 637 -22.20 20.19 6.09
CA ASN A 637 -22.69 18.83 6.34
C ASN A 637 -22.46 17.86 5.17
N SER A 638 -21.45 18.15 4.33
CA SER A 638 -21.10 17.29 3.19
C SER A 638 -20.37 16.02 3.61
N THR A 639 -20.33 15.05 2.71
CA THR A 639 -19.53 13.84 2.88
C THR A 639 -18.08 14.10 2.42
N GLY A 640 -17.13 13.90 3.33
CA GLY A 640 -15.69 13.94 3.08
C GLY A 640 -15.09 12.54 3.09
N ILE A 641 -14.45 12.14 1.99
CA ILE A 641 -13.78 10.84 1.86
C ILE A 641 -12.34 11.07 1.40
N VAL A 642 -11.37 10.66 2.22
CA VAL A 642 -9.96 10.55 1.87
C VAL A 642 -9.44 9.22 2.40
N THR A 643 -8.74 8.44 1.57
CA THR A 643 -8.18 7.16 1.99
C THR A 643 -6.85 6.87 1.30
N ASN A 644 -6.02 6.04 1.90
CA ASN A 644 -4.76 5.60 1.31
C ASN A 644 -3.84 6.79 0.99
N VAL A 645 -3.30 7.42 2.05
CA VAL A 645 -2.36 8.53 1.92
C VAL A 645 -1.06 8.14 2.60
N VAL A 646 0.04 8.12 1.83
CA VAL A 646 1.38 7.78 2.32
C VAL A 646 2.32 8.94 2.07
N LEU A 647 2.94 9.44 3.14
CA LEU A 647 4.09 10.32 3.09
C LEU A 647 5.31 9.56 3.59
N ASP A 648 6.35 9.45 2.78
CA ASP A 648 7.65 8.93 3.17
C ASP A 648 8.74 9.96 2.89
N THR A 649 9.41 10.41 3.93
CA THR A 649 10.48 11.41 3.86
C THR A 649 9.95 12.81 3.55
N ALA A 650 9.92 13.67 4.55
CA ALA A 650 9.63 15.10 4.38
C ALA A 650 10.46 15.95 5.33
N PHE A 651 10.80 17.17 4.89
CA PHE A 651 11.41 18.19 5.71
C PHE A 651 10.51 19.43 5.73
N LEU A 652 9.99 19.77 6.91
CA LEU A 652 9.11 20.91 7.13
C LEU A 652 9.84 21.97 7.94
N LYS A 653 9.92 23.19 7.41
CA LYS A 653 10.62 24.29 8.07
C LYS A 653 9.75 25.54 8.15
N GLU A 654 9.67 26.13 9.35
CA GLU A 654 9.00 27.41 9.59
C GLU A 654 7.53 27.44 9.09
N THR A 655 6.86 26.29 9.13
CA THR A 655 5.44 26.17 8.77
C THR A 655 4.54 26.35 10.00
N THR A 656 3.29 26.77 9.81
CA THR A 656 2.33 26.90 10.91
C THR A 656 1.83 25.56 11.40
N ASN A 657 1.81 24.53 10.55
CA ASN A 657 1.54 23.15 10.95
C ASN A 657 2.52 22.19 10.28
N GLY A 658 2.70 21.01 10.85
CA GLY A 658 3.46 19.93 10.23
C GLY A 658 2.52 19.04 9.42
N LEU A 659 1.93 18.06 10.08
CA LEU A 659 0.99 17.08 9.55
C LEU A 659 -0.39 17.36 10.13
N ARG A 660 -1.33 17.80 9.29
CA ARG A 660 -2.64 18.28 9.73
C ARG A 660 -3.79 17.51 9.10
N ILE A 661 -4.81 17.17 9.89
CA ILE A 661 -6.11 16.71 9.41
C ILE A 661 -7.18 17.67 9.96
N LYS A 662 -7.96 18.31 9.08
CA LYS A 662 -8.97 19.31 9.46
C LYS A 662 -10.34 18.94 8.90
N THR A 663 -11.36 18.86 9.75
CA THR A 663 -12.73 18.54 9.34
C THR A 663 -13.74 19.42 10.06
N TYR A 664 -14.84 19.79 9.39
CA TYR A 664 -15.95 20.52 9.99
C TYR A 664 -16.85 19.58 10.79
N GLN A 665 -17.38 20.07 11.90
CA GLN A 665 -18.55 19.45 12.53
C GLN A 665 -19.77 19.55 11.62
N GLY A 666 -20.67 18.58 11.71
CA GLY A 666 -21.80 18.40 10.81
C GLY A 666 -21.51 17.46 9.64
N GLY A 667 -20.22 17.30 9.27
CA GLY A 667 -19.77 16.47 8.16
C GLY A 667 -20.00 14.96 8.36
N SER A 668 -19.86 14.20 7.27
CA SER A 668 -19.95 12.73 7.25
C SER A 668 -18.84 12.11 6.38
N GLY A 669 -18.70 10.79 6.37
CA GLY A 669 -17.66 10.09 5.59
C GLY A 669 -16.47 9.69 6.46
N TYR A 670 -15.28 9.60 5.86
CA TYR A 670 -14.08 9.13 6.56
C TYR A 670 -12.75 9.67 6.01
N VAL A 671 -11.77 9.75 6.92
CA VAL A 671 -10.33 9.78 6.63
C VAL A 671 -9.73 8.52 7.24
N GLN A 672 -9.15 7.64 6.42
CA GLN A 672 -8.54 6.42 6.91
C GLN A 672 -7.35 5.94 6.10
N ASP A 673 -6.55 5.03 6.67
CA ASP A 673 -5.39 4.42 6.01
C ASP A 673 -4.36 5.49 5.62
N VAL A 674 -3.93 6.28 6.61
CA VAL A 674 -2.97 7.37 6.44
C VAL A 674 -1.68 7.04 7.17
N ARG A 675 -0.54 7.15 6.47
CA ARG A 675 0.78 6.91 7.05
C ARG A 675 1.71 8.08 6.73
N PHE A 676 2.20 8.72 7.78
CA PHE A 676 3.27 9.69 7.72
C PHE A 676 4.55 9.07 8.29
N THR A 677 5.62 9.01 7.51
CA THR A 677 6.86 8.33 7.89
C THR A 677 8.09 9.16 7.53
N ASN A 678 9.11 9.14 8.39
CA ASN A 678 10.40 9.82 8.19
C ASN A 678 10.25 11.34 8.00
N VAL A 679 9.62 12.02 8.96
CA VAL A 679 9.35 13.46 8.85
C VAL A 679 10.26 14.24 9.81
N GLN A 680 11.06 15.14 9.26
CA GLN A 680 11.88 16.06 10.03
C GLN A 680 11.23 17.44 10.06
N MET A 681 11.16 18.06 11.23
CA MET A 681 10.55 19.36 11.44
C MET A 681 11.54 20.35 12.05
N GLN A 682 11.52 21.59 11.59
CA GLN A 682 12.30 22.69 12.15
C GLN A 682 11.41 23.90 12.35
N ASP A 683 11.30 24.38 13.59
CA ASP A 683 10.61 25.63 13.91
C ASP A 683 9.15 25.67 13.43
N VAL A 684 8.47 24.50 13.47
CA VAL A 684 7.08 24.31 13.05
C VAL A 684 6.14 24.68 14.20
N SER A 685 5.08 25.45 13.97
CA SER A 685 4.22 25.87 15.08
C SER A 685 3.36 24.74 15.65
N ASN A 686 2.64 23.99 14.82
CA ASN A 686 1.80 22.85 15.25
C ASN A 686 2.23 21.56 14.52
N PRO A 687 3.24 20.82 15.03
CA PRO A 687 3.82 19.66 14.35
C PRO A 687 2.82 18.59 13.93
N ILE A 688 2.00 18.08 14.85
CA ILE A 688 1.00 17.03 14.58
C ILE A 688 -0.36 17.52 15.06
N LEU A 689 -1.33 17.63 14.15
CA LEU A 689 -2.63 18.23 14.43
C LEU A 689 -3.79 17.45 13.77
N ILE A 690 -4.75 17.01 14.58
CA ILE A 690 -6.08 16.63 14.12
C ILE A 690 -7.08 17.60 14.75
N ASP A 691 -7.90 18.24 13.92
CA ASP A 691 -8.93 19.21 14.33
C ASP A 691 -10.27 18.88 13.64
N GLN A 692 -11.16 18.21 14.37
CA GLN A 692 -12.54 17.96 13.94
C GLN A 692 -13.51 19.12 14.28
N PHE A 693 -13.01 20.20 14.87
CA PHE A 693 -13.77 21.41 15.22
C PHE A 693 -13.43 22.59 14.29
N TYR A 694 -12.87 22.29 13.11
CA TYR A 694 -12.40 23.30 12.18
C TYR A 694 -13.55 24.24 11.77
N CYS A 695 -13.30 25.54 11.86
CA CYS A 695 -14.26 26.58 11.52
C CYS A 695 -13.53 27.75 10.87
N ASP A 696 -13.89 28.07 9.62
CA ASP A 696 -13.32 29.19 8.84
C ASP A 696 -14.32 30.36 8.73
N ASN A 697 -15.13 30.56 9.79
CA ASN A 697 -16.13 31.61 9.87
C ASN A 697 -15.74 32.58 11.00
N PRO A 698 -15.83 33.91 10.81
CA PRO A 698 -15.65 34.87 11.90
C PRO A 698 -16.60 34.66 13.09
N THR A 699 -17.77 34.06 12.87
CA THR A 699 -18.65 33.61 13.95
C THR A 699 -18.31 32.17 14.34
N SER A 700 -18.34 31.86 15.63
CA SER A 700 -18.12 30.49 16.10
C SER A 700 -19.12 29.52 15.46
N CYS A 701 -18.60 28.47 14.84
CA CYS A 701 -19.42 27.38 14.33
C CYS A 701 -20.12 26.71 15.53
N GLN A 702 -21.42 26.47 15.39
CA GLN A 702 -22.17 25.75 16.42
C GLN A 702 -21.70 24.30 16.46
N ASN A 703 -21.57 23.75 17.67
CA ASN A 703 -21.23 22.35 17.84
C ASN A 703 -22.34 21.48 17.22
N GLN A 704 -21.94 20.51 16.42
CA GLN A 704 -22.84 19.53 15.80
C GLN A 704 -22.43 18.11 16.19
N THR A 705 -23.39 17.18 16.12
CA THR A 705 -23.22 15.80 16.58
C THR A 705 -22.70 14.85 15.52
N SER A 706 -22.59 15.26 14.25
CA SER A 706 -21.91 14.49 13.20
C SER A 706 -20.52 15.05 12.92
N ALA A 707 -19.60 14.18 12.50
CA ALA A 707 -18.29 14.56 11.98
C ALA A 707 -17.76 13.49 11.01
N VAL A 708 -16.75 13.84 10.22
CA VAL A 708 -16.03 12.90 9.36
C VAL A 708 -15.25 11.93 10.24
N LYS A 709 -15.44 10.62 10.09
CA LYS A 709 -14.74 9.61 10.92
C LYS A 709 -13.24 9.60 10.60
N ILE A 710 -12.37 9.68 11.61
CA ILE A 710 -10.91 9.59 11.41
C ILE A 710 -10.41 8.31 12.08
N SER A 711 -9.74 7.44 11.33
CA SER A 711 -9.20 6.20 11.90
C SER A 711 -8.02 5.62 11.15
N GLN A 712 -7.20 4.79 11.80
CA GLN A 712 -6.05 4.12 11.16
C GLN A 712 -5.04 5.16 10.62
N ILE A 713 -4.52 5.99 11.52
CA ILE A 713 -3.56 7.05 11.21
C ILE A 713 -2.23 6.72 11.90
N MET A 714 -1.17 6.55 11.12
CA MET A 714 0.17 6.26 11.64
C MET A 714 1.11 7.45 11.46
N TYR A 715 1.79 7.81 12.55
CA TYR A 715 2.88 8.76 12.60
C TYR A 715 4.15 8.02 13.01
N ARG A 716 5.13 7.92 12.10
CA ARG A 716 6.33 7.08 12.30
C ARG A 716 7.62 7.84 12.02
N ASN A 717 8.62 7.72 12.90
CA ASN A 717 9.93 8.36 12.75
C ASN A 717 9.77 9.87 12.48
N ILE A 718 9.16 10.60 13.41
CA ILE A 718 8.94 12.03 13.29
C ILE A 718 9.82 12.74 14.32
N THR A 719 10.69 13.64 13.88
CA THR A 719 11.64 14.31 14.77
C THR A 719 11.71 15.80 14.47
N GLY A 720 11.88 16.66 15.47
CA GLY A 720 12.08 18.08 15.18
C GLY A 720 11.75 19.04 16.32
N THR A 721 11.65 20.32 15.99
CA THR A 721 11.36 21.38 16.95
C THR A 721 10.01 22.07 16.70
N THR A 722 9.34 22.45 17.79
CA THR A 722 8.06 23.18 17.79
C THR A 722 8.18 24.61 18.32
N LYS A 723 7.31 25.51 17.85
CA LYS A 723 7.13 26.87 18.42
C LYS A 723 5.95 26.96 19.40
N SER A 724 5.02 26.01 19.38
CA SER A 724 3.91 25.98 20.33
C SER A 724 4.19 25.00 21.47
N GLU A 725 3.54 25.24 22.60
CA GLU A 725 3.52 24.35 23.76
C GLU A 725 3.03 22.94 23.39
N LYS A 726 2.01 22.83 22.52
CA LYS A 726 1.39 21.56 22.14
C LYS A 726 1.97 21.04 20.82
N ALA A 727 2.97 20.18 20.90
CA ALA A 727 3.53 19.56 19.69
C ALA A 727 2.56 18.56 19.04
N ILE A 728 1.76 17.86 19.86
CA ILE A 728 0.77 16.89 19.41
C ILE A 728 -0.60 17.36 19.89
N LYS A 729 -1.53 17.56 18.97
CA LYS A 729 -2.91 17.96 19.30
C LYS A 729 -3.91 17.13 18.50
N PHE A 730 -4.67 16.30 19.20
CA PHE A 730 -5.79 15.53 18.66
C PHE A 730 -7.10 16.03 19.26
N ALA A 731 -7.78 16.93 18.56
CA ALA A 731 -9.09 17.44 18.94
C ALA A 731 -10.17 16.75 18.11
N CYS A 732 -10.70 15.64 18.63
CA CYS A 732 -11.71 14.83 17.97
C CYS A 732 -13.10 15.02 18.59
N SER A 733 -14.14 14.73 17.82
CA SER A 733 -15.55 14.87 18.21
C SER A 733 -15.93 13.81 19.24
N ASP A 734 -16.68 14.22 20.26
CA ASP A 734 -17.20 13.31 21.29
C ASP A 734 -18.17 12.27 20.74
N THR A 735 -18.89 12.60 19.68
CA THR A 735 -19.87 11.70 19.05
C THR A 735 -19.27 10.84 17.94
N VAL A 736 -18.11 11.23 17.41
CA VAL A 736 -17.39 10.51 16.35
C VAL A 736 -15.89 10.55 16.68
N PRO A 737 -15.45 9.82 17.73
CA PRO A 737 -14.08 9.86 18.19
C PRO A 737 -13.09 9.36 17.13
N CYS A 738 -11.86 9.87 17.20
CA CYS A 738 -10.77 9.32 16.41
C CYS A 738 -10.33 7.98 17.00
N SER A 739 -10.01 7.00 16.17
CA SER A 739 -9.62 5.65 16.64
C SER A 739 -8.42 5.10 15.90
N HIS A 740 -7.66 4.22 16.54
CA HIS A 740 -6.49 3.58 15.95
C HIS A 740 -5.46 4.60 15.42
N ILE A 741 -5.14 5.59 16.25
CA ILE A 741 -3.99 6.48 16.02
C ILE A 741 -2.74 5.77 16.55
N VAL A 742 -1.71 5.67 15.73
CA VAL A 742 -0.46 5.01 16.08
C VAL A 742 0.68 6.02 16.04
N LEU A 743 1.40 6.14 17.15
CA LEU A 743 2.64 6.92 17.22
C LEU A 743 3.84 5.96 17.34
N ASN A 744 4.82 6.07 16.45
CA ASN A 744 6.06 5.30 16.52
C ASN A 744 7.28 6.20 16.34
N ASN A 745 8.19 6.22 17.32
CA ASN A 745 9.40 7.04 17.25
C ASN A 745 9.11 8.52 16.88
N VAL A 746 8.26 9.16 17.69
CA VAL A 746 7.93 10.59 17.57
C VAL A 746 8.69 11.35 18.64
N ASN A 747 9.62 12.22 18.27
CA ASN A 747 10.43 13.01 19.18
C ASN A 747 10.43 14.50 18.77
N LEU A 748 9.57 15.29 19.41
CA LEU A 748 9.36 16.70 19.13
C LEU A 748 9.70 17.52 20.38
N GLU A 749 10.54 18.53 20.22
CA GLU A 749 11.03 19.35 21.33
C GLU A 749 10.60 20.82 21.18
N GLY A 750 10.22 21.45 22.29
CA GLY A 750 10.04 22.90 22.36
C GLY A 750 11.37 23.64 22.51
N LYS A 751 11.40 24.95 22.22
CA LYS A 751 12.62 25.78 22.39
C LYS A 751 13.16 25.78 23.82
N ASP A 752 12.27 25.69 24.80
CA ASP A 752 12.60 25.69 26.23
C ASP A 752 12.67 24.26 26.80
N GLY A 753 12.64 23.23 25.94
CA GLY A 753 12.64 21.81 26.31
C GLY A 753 11.30 21.30 26.87
N GLN A 754 10.34 22.18 27.16
CA GLN A 754 8.98 21.82 27.58
C GLN A 754 8.03 21.75 26.37
N VAL A 755 7.24 20.69 26.30
CA VAL A 755 6.32 20.41 25.21
C VAL A 755 5.29 19.37 25.66
N GLU A 756 4.06 19.47 25.16
CA GLU A 756 2.94 18.66 25.60
C GLU A 756 2.18 18.00 24.44
N ALA A 757 1.47 16.92 24.78
CA ALA A 757 0.46 16.30 23.92
C ALA A 757 -0.94 16.55 24.47
N TYR A 758 -1.89 16.84 23.59
CA TYR A 758 -3.32 17.01 23.92
C TYR A 758 -4.16 16.02 23.13
N CYS A 759 -5.06 15.31 23.81
CA CYS A 759 -6.04 14.42 23.19
C CYS A 759 -7.45 14.75 23.72
N ASN A 760 -8.42 14.83 22.82
CA ASN A 760 -9.84 14.85 23.14
C ASN A 760 -10.54 13.83 22.25
N SER A 761 -11.22 12.85 22.86
CA SER A 761 -11.99 11.82 22.15
C SER A 761 -11.19 11.13 21.04
N ALA A 762 -9.93 10.80 21.36
CA ALA A 762 -8.98 10.17 20.46
C ALA A 762 -8.38 8.94 21.13
N GLU A 763 -8.43 7.80 20.44
CA GLU A 763 -7.95 6.51 20.91
C GLU A 763 -6.80 6.00 20.04
N GLY A 764 -5.77 5.45 20.68
CA GLY A 764 -4.59 4.97 20.01
C GLY A 764 -3.52 4.44 20.96
N PHE A 765 -2.33 4.20 20.41
CA PHE A 765 -1.17 3.80 21.22
C PHE A 765 0.14 4.31 20.62
N GLY A 766 1.15 4.42 21.47
CA GLY A 766 2.51 4.83 21.12
C GLY A 766 3.53 3.74 21.44
N TYR A 767 4.53 3.52 20.58
CA TYR A 767 5.64 2.62 20.88
C TYR A 767 6.97 3.13 20.34
N GLY A 768 8.07 2.78 21.01
CA GLY A 768 9.38 3.40 20.78
C GLY A 768 9.51 4.72 21.53
N VAL A 769 10.32 5.66 21.02
CA VAL A 769 10.48 6.98 21.64
C VAL A 769 9.24 7.82 21.34
N ILE A 770 8.52 8.27 22.36
CA ILE A 770 7.38 9.18 22.23
C ILE A 770 7.60 10.37 23.15
N HIS A 771 7.95 11.51 22.54
CA HIS A 771 8.17 12.78 23.22
C HIS A 771 7.53 13.91 22.39
N PRO A 772 6.63 14.73 22.98
CA PRO A 772 6.07 14.61 24.33
C PRO A 772 5.31 13.29 24.56
N SER A 773 5.17 12.88 25.82
CA SER A 773 4.35 11.70 26.15
C SER A 773 2.90 11.94 25.71
N ALA A 774 2.30 10.95 25.05
CA ALA A 774 0.93 11.00 24.54
C ALA A 774 0.03 10.00 25.25
N ASP A 775 0.17 9.88 26.58
CA ASP A 775 -0.57 8.92 27.40
C ASP A 775 -2.10 9.11 27.33
N CYS A 776 -2.54 10.31 26.93
CA CYS A 776 -3.94 10.63 26.67
C CYS A 776 -4.60 9.81 25.55
N LEU A 777 -3.84 9.05 24.75
CA LEU A 777 -4.38 8.14 23.74
C LEU A 777 -4.90 6.80 24.32
N TYR A 778 -4.45 6.41 25.52
CA TYR A 778 -4.78 5.11 26.12
C TYR A 778 -6.09 5.09 26.93
N SER A 779 -6.69 6.25 27.22
CA SER A 779 -7.83 6.33 28.14
C SER A 779 -9.18 6.29 27.41
N HIS A 780 -9.93 5.20 27.62
CA HIS A 780 -11.40 5.23 27.51
C HIS A 780 -12.07 5.89 28.74
N ASP A 781 -11.35 6.06 29.84
CA ASP A 781 -11.91 6.53 31.11
C ASP A 781 -11.08 7.68 31.70
N ASN A 782 -11.52 8.92 31.43
CA ASN A 782 -11.50 10.00 32.42
C ASN A 782 -12.44 11.15 32.01
N LYS A 783 -13.65 10.82 31.54
CA LYS A 783 -14.78 11.75 31.62
C LYS A 783 -15.46 11.55 32.98
N GLY A 784 -14.86 12.12 34.02
CA GLY A 784 -15.48 12.21 35.34
C GLY A 784 -14.47 12.19 36.48
N LEU A 785 -14.21 13.38 37.04
CA LEU A 785 -13.42 13.69 38.25
C LEU A 785 -12.09 14.39 37.97
N ASP A 786 -12.18 15.67 37.57
CA ASP A 786 -11.38 16.69 38.25
C ASP A 786 -12.26 17.93 38.52
N GLN A 787 -13.25 17.71 39.39
CA GLN A 787 -13.84 18.76 40.21
C GLN A 787 -13.83 18.25 41.65
N SER A 788 -12.72 18.43 42.35
CA SER A 788 -12.75 18.54 43.81
C SER A 788 -11.46 19.11 44.39
N HIS A 789 -11.59 20.34 44.90
CA HIS A 789 -10.94 20.82 46.12
C HIS A 789 -9.40 20.89 46.16
N LYS A 790 -8.85 22.02 45.73
CA LYS A 790 -7.85 22.70 46.56
C LYS A 790 -8.58 23.51 47.63
N SER A 791 -8.72 22.89 48.80
CA SER A 791 -8.90 23.62 50.05
C SER A 791 -7.51 23.86 50.62
N GLU A 792 -7.16 25.12 50.85
CA GLU A 792 -6.05 25.48 51.73
C GLU A 792 -6.56 26.45 52.81
N PRO A 793 -5.93 26.44 54.00
CA PRO A 793 -6.57 26.82 55.25
C PRO A 793 -6.40 28.30 55.62
N VAL A 794 -7.30 28.72 56.50
CA VAL A 794 -7.39 30.03 57.15
C VAL A 794 -6.17 30.33 58.05
N LEU A 795 -5.63 31.54 57.94
CA LEU A 795 -5.02 32.38 59.00
C LEU A 795 -4.95 33.83 58.48
N VAL A 796 -5.94 34.68 58.81
CA VAL A 796 -5.96 35.72 59.87
C VAL A 796 -5.24 37.03 59.49
N THR A 797 -6.08 38.08 59.43
CA THR A 797 -5.88 39.55 59.57
C THR A 797 -5.03 40.31 58.55
N GLU A 798 -5.64 41.24 57.81
CA GLU A 798 -5.68 42.66 58.19
C GLU A 798 -6.71 43.44 57.33
N GLU A 799 -7.15 44.57 57.88
CA GLU A 799 -8.28 45.41 57.54
C GLU A 799 -8.07 46.26 56.27
N ALA A 800 -9.13 46.53 55.50
CA ALA A 800 -9.42 47.84 54.89
C ALA A 800 -10.75 47.84 54.11
N GLU A 801 -11.75 48.48 54.69
CA GLU A 801 -12.66 49.49 54.11
C GLU A 801 -13.22 49.31 52.68
N THR A 802 -14.52 49.00 52.63
CA THR A 802 -15.59 49.74 51.94
C THR A 802 -15.28 50.56 50.67
N GLY A 803 -16.02 50.27 49.60
CA GLY A 803 -16.69 51.33 48.82
C GLY A 803 -16.56 51.30 47.29
N HIS A 804 -17.72 51.17 46.65
CA HIS A 804 -18.12 51.71 45.34
C HIS A 804 -17.59 51.13 44.02
N ASP A 805 -18.55 50.50 43.32
CA ASP A 805 -19.14 50.91 42.03
C ASP A 805 -18.27 51.24 40.80
N GLU A 806 -18.69 50.58 39.70
CA GLU A 806 -18.66 50.99 38.28
C GLU A 806 -17.32 51.08 37.54
N LEU A 807 -17.00 50.04 36.77
CA LEU A 807 -17.07 50.04 35.28
C LEU A 807 -16.82 48.65 34.68
#